data_AF-F2TMA5-F1
#
_entry.id   AF-F2TMA5-F1
#
_cell.length_a   1.000
_cell.length_b   1.000
_cell.length_c   1.000
_cell.angle_alpha   90.00
_cell.angle_beta   90.00
_cell.angle_gamma   90.00
#
_symmetry.space_group_name_H-M   'P 1'
#
loop_
_entity.id
_entity.type
_entity.pdbx_description
1 polymer ?
#
loop_
_entity_poly.entity_id
_entity_poly.type
_entity_poly.pdbx_seq_one_letter_code
_entity_poly.pdbx_strand_id
1 'polypeptide(L)'
;MDTISRGTIKYTASTVFIISVSLLKLSAESSLVFDRPAHTAAITSALSGLFLLVFGLFVTSPSRHPDADEHDDSIPLSDSLPHSPSDTSKAIEKLRKLTSAQTRKASRITWLAICALALRIEVSRHIVHNAECLKPASFALTPLLLSIYGYWANRRANRINNTQGFDDNAKRSLASTFPILLLITSAFLTSSMSNGWKSTYICPLTGASALFTALLQILGLVLDTVILIAFSELGRQRTRRSDGRRVQTTVLWGFVLIGVSVIWLLAAFPIYLILPKQREWLLQFSLPYIGSVMKLSLLFTCACVSASYIVTQIRILGISFLFSFTFVCISQLSHLWTAFQAFPVIPVFTAGFSIILLHVSGYWYWRSSTATDQDRKKQWQPRSWIRLVFLALIGLSFVLLVTAKNETPRHPIDTLISRAKTNFGQWVASAKSSQNLQEAVAEYQRRYKQHPPPGFDLWYKYATERSSAVIDDYDQIYEDLLPFRALSPRTLRELTNAMASHPSNDMATVSVRGGTTQIQESIVPTHRWMVEGVAKMINPFSQFLPDMDLAFNLNDECRVAVPWEKINALHGSAKSHIRQGTDKLIGSWSENRASTWELSESAKKGADQLFTDASFQQVYDLVGRSVCPPSSMAKTSFVWDKRNVCLNCARPHSLEQFLSDWTLASDICHQPDLAYLSGFYLSPSAFRVSQSLLPVFSQSKVSGFNDILYPSSWNYIDKVIYRPTDEHPDAPYSEKQSTLFWRGTTSEGYSSSGQWKGMTRQRIVHLANNHTSNSVPILLPSPSSSTSKRNSTSYTYTNMPASEIPEALDLQTSIYLAGQITRCSLSDCVSQKKEFSLGPSTDFQEHWKYRFLMDADGAGFSGRFLPFLQSRSLPFRTGLFRQWLDSRLTAWHHFVPIDIRLHGLWSTLAYFSGAREAVLPDSNAAGPIPDANKDNKRNGDGDGNGNKAGGETKQKPPPSRTMWARRNSENNNAKKDHKNKNNNDNNNKQKILMEPHTREGEFIAEEGRKWAEKALRKEDMEIYMFRLLLEWGRLTDDKRDQLGFQVG
;
A
#
# COMPACT_ATOMS: atom_id res chain seq x y z
N MET A 1 -46.00 13.14 -33.38
CA MET A 1 -44.86 12.22 -33.11
C MET A 1 -43.75 12.86 -32.28
N ASP A 2 -43.40 14.13 -32.50
CA ASP A 2 -42.31 14.85 -31.80
C ASP A 2 -42.29 14.78 -30.26
N THR A 3 -43.45 14.81 -29.60
CA THR A 3 -43.53 14.70 -28.13
C THR A 3 -43.11 13.33 -27.60
N ILE A 4 -43.29 12.26 -28.39
CA ILE A 4 -42.81 10.91 -28.07
C ILE A 4 -41.31 10.84 -28.32
N SER A 5 -40.84 11.36 -29.47
CA SER A 5 -39.41 11.43 -29.82
C SER A 5 -38.58 12.19 -28.76
N ARG A 6 -38.96 13.43 -28.42
CA ARG A 6 -38.27 14.23 -27.37
C ARG A 6 -38.29 13.56 -26.00
N GLY A 7 -39.36 12.82 -25.68
CA GLY A 7 -39.46 12.02 -24.46
C GLY A 7 -38.43 10.90 -24.42
N THR A 8 -38.34 10.09 -25.48
CA THR A 8 -37.39 8.97 -25.58
C THR A 8 -35.93 9.45 -25.48
N ILE A 9 -35.56 10.51 -26.21
CA ILE A 9 -34.17 11.00 -26.21
C ILE A 9 -33.73 11.49 -24.82
N LYS A 10 -34.63 12.09 -24.02
CA LYS A 10 -34.36 12.46 -22.61
C LYS A 10 -33.95 11.27 -21.77
N TYR A 11 -34.68 10.15 -21.86
CA TYR A 11 -34.37 8.95 -21.10
C TYR A 11 -33.05 8.32 -21.56
N THR A 12 -32.83 8.21 -22.87
CA THR A 12 -31.57 7.68 -23.43
C THR A 12 -30.37 8.49 -22.95
N ALA A 13 -30.42 9.82 -22.99
CA ALA A 13 -29.33 10.67 -22.52
C ALA A 13 -29.07 10.50 -21.02
N SER A 14 -30.12 10.48 -20.17
CA SER A 14 -29.97 10.24 -18.73
C SER A 14 -29.38 8.86 -18.41
N THR A 15 -29.81 7.81 -19.13
CA THR A 15 -29.27 6.44 -18.97
C THR A 15 -27.79 6.38 -19.37
N VAL A 16 -27.41 6.98 -20.51
CA VAL A 16 -26.00 7.06 -20.95
C VAL A 16 -25.14 7.81 -19.91
N PHE A 17 -25.66 8.89 -19.32
CA PHE A 17 -24.96 9.62 -18.25
C PHE A 17 -24.71 8.72 -17.02
N ILE A 18 -25.74 8.03 -16.53
CA ILE A 18 -25.65 7.13 -15.36
C ILE A 18 -24.63 6.01 -15.65
N ILE A 19 -24.73 5.35 -16.81
CA ILE A 19 -23.80 4.27 -17.21
C ILE A 19 -22.37 4.79 -17.29
N SER A 20 -22.15 5.94 -17.93
CA SER A 20 -20.81 6.54 -18.05
C SER A 20 -20.21 6.88 -16.69
N VAL A 21 -20.98 7.52 -15.79
CA VAL A 21 -20.55 7.85 -14.42
C VAL A 21 -20.26 6.59 -13.59
N SER A 22 -21.08 5.55 -13.75
CA SER A 22 -20.89 4.27 -13.05
C SER A 22 -19.61 3.57 -13.48
N LEU A 23 -19.37 3.49 -14.81
CA LEU A 23 -18.16 2.91 -15.37
C LEU A 23 -16.90 3.73 -15.06
N LEU A 24 -17.02 5.06 -14.95
CA LEU A 24 -15.95 5.93 -14.48
C LEU A 24 -15.58 5.62 -13.02
N LYS A 25 -16.55 5.54 -12.11
CA LYS A 25 -16.29 5.18 -10.70
C LYS A 25 -15.67 3.78 -10.57
N LEU A 26 -16.24 2.78 -11.24
CA LEU A 26 -15.73 1.40 -11.19
C LEU A 26 -14.33 1.28 -11.81
N SER A 27 -14.00 2.08 -12.82
CA SER A 27 -12.65 2.11 -13.40
C SER A 27 -11.65 2.88 -12.53
N ALA A 28 -12.09 3.77 -11.64
CA ALA A 28 -11.20 4.70 -10.96
C ALA A 28 -10.37 4.08 -9.83
N GLU A 29 -10.77 2.93 -9.27
CA GLU A 29 -10.15 2.39 -8.05
C GLU A 29 -8.74 1.83 -8.28
N SER A 30 -8.41 1.39 -9.50
CA SER A 30 -7.09 0.82 -9.82
C SER A 30 -6.48 1.33 -11.13
N SER A 31 -6.95 2.44 -11.70
CA SER A 31 -6.54 2.86 -13.04
C SER A 31 -5.26 3.70 -13.08
N LEU A 32 -4.39 3.34 -14.04
CA LEU A 32 -3.16 4.04 -14.42
C LEU A 32 -3.34 5.54 -14.76
N VAL A 33 -4.58 6.03 -14.96
CA VAL A 33 -4.86 7.46 -15.18
C VAL A 33 -4.45 8.36 -14.01
N PHE A 34 -4.42 7.81 -12.78
CA PHE A 34 -4.03 8.53 -11.56
C PHE A 34 -2.52 8.56 -11.31
N ASP A 35 -1.72 7.81 -12.08
CA ASP A 35 -0.26 7.88 -12.09
C ASP A 35 0.21 9.28 -12.56
N ARG A 36 -0.44 9.81 -13.61
CA ARG A 36 -0.12 11.10 -14.23
C ARG A 36 -1.36 12.00 -14.33
N PRO A 37 -1.96 12.44 -13.20
CA PRO A 37 -3.32 12.99 -13.19
C PRO A 37 -3.45 14.28 -14.02
N ALA A 38 -2.45 15.16 -14.03
CA ALA A 38 -2.45 16.38 -14.84
C ALA A 38 -2.34 16.09 -16.35
N HIS A 39 -1.41 15.23 -16.76
CA HIS A 39 -1.24 14.80 -18.15
C HIS A 39 -2.49 14.10 -18.67
N THR A 40 -3.04 13.16 -17.90
CA THR A 40 -4.28 12.46 -18.24
C THR A 40 -5.46 13.42 -18.38
N ALA A 41 -5.62 14.39 -17.46
CA ALA A 41 -6.69 15.37 -17.52
C ALA A 41 -6.57 16.29 -18.75
N ALA A 42 -5.35 16.70 -19.12
CA ALA A 42 -5.08 17.48 -20.33
C ALA A 42 -5.42 16.69 -21.61
N ILE A 43 -4.91 15.45 -21.74
CA ILE A 43 -5.19 14.58 -22.90
C ILE A 43 -6.69 14.27 -23.01
N THR A 44 -7.34 13.94 -21.89
CA THR A 44 -8.78 13.66 -21.85
C THR A 44 -9.59 14.89 -22.27
N SER A 45 -9.17 16.09 -21.84
CA SER A 45 -9.80 17.35 -22.23
C SER A 45 -9.56 17.69 -23.71
N ALA A 46 -8.37 17.40 -24.26
CA ALA A 46 -8.08 17.54 -25.68
C ALA A 46 -8.99 16.64 -26.55
N LEU A 47 -9.01 15.34 -26.27
CA LEU A 47 -9.79 14.35 -27.02
C LEU A 47 -11.29 14.60 -26.92
N SER A 48 -11.79 14.83 -25.70
CA SER A 48 -13.22 15.09 -25.47
C SER A 48 -13.65 16.45 -26.03
N GLY A 49 -12.78 17.47 -25.93
CA GLY A 49 -13.01 18.79 -26.50
C GLY A 49 -13.11 18.74 -28.02
N LEU A 50 -12.17 18.04 -28.68
CA LEU A 50 -12.19 17.84 -30.13
C LEU A 50 -13.44 17.09 -30.57
N PHE A 51 -13.79 15.99 -29.88
CA PHE A 51 -15.01 15.24 -30.19
C PHE A 51 -16.27 16.11 -30.04
N LEU A 52 -16.41 16.89 -28.97
CA LEU A 52 -17.56 17.79 -28.77
C LEU A 52 -17.67 18.86 -29.85
N LEU A 53 -16.56 19.41 -30.33
CA LEU A 53 -16.53 20.35 -31.45
C LEU A 53 -16.99 19.66 -32.75
N VAL A 54 -16.44 18.49 -33.08
CA VAL A 54 -16.78 17.72 -34.29
C VAL A 54 -18.24 17.25 -34.27
N PHE A 55 -18.70 16.67 -33.15
CA PHE A 55 -20.09 16.26 -32.96
C PHE A 55 -21.05 17.44 -33.11
N GLY A 56 -20.70 18.61 -32.58
CA GLY A 56 -21.46 19.85 -32.72
C GLY A 56 -21.44 20.49 -34.12
N LEU A 57 -20.65 19.97 -35.06
CA LEU A 57 -20.75 20.29 -36.49
C LEU A 57 -21.72 19.36 -37.23
N PHE A 58 -21.75 18.08 -36.86
CA PHE A 58 -22.59 17.06 -37.52
C PHE A 58 -24.05 17.04 -37.04
N VAL A 59 -24.32 17.38 -35.78
CA VAL A 59 -25.71 17.52 -35.31
C VAL A 59 -26.31 18.77 -35.96
N THR A 60 -27.14 18.58 -36.98
CA THR A 60 -27.87 19.68 -37.61
C THR A 60 -28.85 20.30 -36.60
N SER A 61 -28.80 21.62 -36.45
CA SER A 61 -29.91 22.34 -35.81
C SER A 61 -31.15 22.10 -36.66
N PRO A 62 -32.30 21.70 -36.08
CA PRO A 62 -33.56 21.68 -36.81
C PRO A 62 -33.78 23.04 -37.48
N SER A 63 -34.16 23.00 -38.76
CA SER A 63 -34.55 24.18 -39.52
C SER A 63 -35.76 24.84 -38.86
N ARG A 64 -35.83 26.17 -38.95
CA ARG A 64 -36.97 26.95 -38.46
C ARG A 64 -38.22 26.65 -39.28
N HIS A 65 -39.36 26.47 -38.62
CA HIS A 65 -40.60 27.08 -39.09
C HIS A 65 -40.64 28.54 -38.61
N PRO A 66 -41.22 29.50 -39.35
CA PRO A 66 -41.19 30.91 -38.97
C PRO A 66 -42.07 31.28 -37.76
N ASP A 67 -43.15 30.54 -37.52
CA ASP A 67 -44.33 31.05 -36.79
C ASP A 67 -44.45 30.60 -35.32
N ALA A 68 -43.34 30.26 -34.65
CA ALA A 68 -43.35 29.62 -33.32
C ALA A 68 -42.77 30.46 -32.17
N ASP A 69 -42.55 31.76 -32.35
CA ASP A 69 -41.89 32.67 -31.40
C ASP A 69 -42.84 33.83 -30.94
N GLU A 70 -44.17 33.64 -30.94
CA GLU A 70 -45.15 34.71 -30.63
C GLU A 70 -45.47 34.90 -29.12
N HIS A 71 -44.89 34.10 -28.22
CA HIS A 71 -45.06 34.23 -26.76
C HIS A 71 -43.73 34.03 -25.99
N ASP A 72 -42.90 35.07 -25.88
CA ASP A 72 -41.95 35.26 -24.76
C ASP A 72 -41.43 36.72 -24.71
N ASP A 73 -41.78 37.47 -23.65
CA ASP A 73 -41.31 38.82 -23.26
C ASP A 73 -41.02 39.85 -24.39
N SER A 74 -42.09 40.44 -24.92
CA SER A 74 -42.02 41.73 -25.61
C SER A 74 -41.70 42.87 -24.63
N ILE A 75 -40.52 43.49 -24.79
CA ILE A 75 -40.37 44.91 -24.41
C ILE A 75 -41.33 45.68 -25.33
N PRO A 76 -42.24 46.53 -24.82
CA PRO A 76 -43.15 47.27 -25.68
C PRO A 76 -42.35 48.30 -26.49
N LEU A 77 -42.12 48.00 -27.77
CA LEU A 77 -42.00 49.01 -28.82
C LEU A 77 -43.38 49.23 -29.42
N SER A 78 -44.28 49.82 -28.63
CA SER A 78 -45.28 50.73 -29.20
C SER A 78 -44.55 52.02 -29.64
N ASP A 79 -45.09 52.69 -30.65
CA ASP A 79 -44.64 53.99 -31.16
C ASP A 79 -43.29 54.02 -31.89
N SER A 80 -43.21 53.32 -33.04
CA SER A 80 -43.00 54.01 -34.34
C SER A 80 -42.93 53.02 -35.52
N LEU A 81 -43.78 53.25 -36.53
CA LEU A 81 -43.64 52.62 -37.86
C LEU A 81 -42.37 53.16 -38.56
N PRO A 82 -41.52 52.31 -39.16
CA PRO A 82 -40.27 52.76 -39.76
C PRO A 82 -40.51 53.45 -41.12
N HIS A 83 -40.55 54.78 -41.13
CA HIS A 83 -40.65 55.60 -42.34
C HIS A 83 -39.30 56.10 -42.86
N SER A 84 -38.22 55.30 -42.77
CA SER A 84 -36.92 55.65 -43.39
C SER A 84 -35.96 54.46 -43.52
N PRO A 85 -35.17 54.34 -44.61
CA PRO A 85 -34.03 53.42 -44.67
C PRO A 85 -32.91 53.73 -43.66
N SER A 86 -32.97 54.85 -42.94
CA SER A 86 -32.02 55.16 -41.85
C SER A 86 -32.29 54.39 -40.55
N ASP A 87 -33.53 53.93 -40.30
CA ASP A 87 -33.88 53.22 -39.06
C ASP A 87 -33.60 51.72 -39.10
N THR A 88 -33.64 51.09 -40.28
CA THR A 88 -33.11 49.72 -40.46
C THR A 88 -31.62 49.65 -40.16
N SER A 89 -30.84 50.67 -40.52
CA SER A 89 -29.42 50.80 -40.13
C SER A 89 -29.26 50.85 -38.61
N LYS A 90 -30.03 51.70 -37.90
CA LYS A 90 -30.02 51.77 -36.43
C LYS A 90 -30.46 50.46 -35.76
N ALA A 91 -31.45 49.75 -36.33
CA ALA A 91 -31.91 48.46 -35.83
C ALA A 91 -30.83 47.37 -35.99
N ILE A 92 -30.15 47.31 -37.15
CA ILE A 92 -29.03 46.41 -37.42
C ILE A 92 -27.83 46.73 -36.50
N GLU A 93 -27.52 48.01 -36.31
CA GLU A 93 -26.51 48.51 -35.36
C GLU A 93 -26.83 48.08 -33.93
N LYS A 94 -28.09 48.20 -33.49
CA LYS A 94 -28.58 47.76 -32.17
C LYS A 94 -28.49 46.23 -32.02
N LEU A 95 -28.82 45.46 -33.06
CA LEU A 95 -28.64 44.01 -33.12
C LEU A 95 -27.15 43.60 -33.08
N ARG A 96 -26.27 44.31 -33.78
CA ARG A 96 -24.80 44.11 -33.76
C ARG A 96 -24.20 44.46 -32.39
N LYS A 97 -24.70 45.50 -31.71
CA LYS A 97 -24.33 45.86 -30.32
C LYS A 97 -24.83 44.83 -29.31
N LEU A 98 -26.05 44.32 -29.45
CA LEU A 98 -26.60 43.25 -28.59
C LEU A 98 -25.85 41.92 -28.77
N THR A 99 -25.62 41.48 -30.02
CA THR A 99 -24.87 40.25 -30.30
C THR A 99 -23.41 40.35 -29.86
N SER A 100 -22.74 41.49 -30.07
CA SER A 100 -21.37 41.71 -29.56
C SER A 100 -21.29 41.86 -28.03
N ALA A 101 -22.35 42.29 -27.35
CA ALA A 101 -22.43 42.24 -25.89
C ALA A 101 -22.61 40.80 -25.39
N GLN A 102 -23.45 40.01 -26.06
CA GLN A 102 -23.66 38.58 -25.75
C GLN A 102 -22.38 37.77 -25.97
N THR A 103 -21.67 37.93 -27.09
CA THR A 103 -20.40 37.21 -27.32
C THR A 103 -19.31 37.63 -26.33
N ARG A 104 -19.21 38.92 -25.95
CA ARG A 104 -18.32 39.37 -24.86
C ARG A 104 -18.71 38.84 -23.47
N LYS A 105 -19.98 38.52 -23.24
CA LYS A 105 -20.43 37.83 -22.00
C LYS A 105 -20.07 36.35 -22.05
N ALA A 106 -20.34 35.67 -23.16
CA ALA A 106 -19.96 34.27 -23.37
C ALA A 106 -18.43 34.08 -23.21
N SER A 107 -17.63 34.88 -23.90
CA SER A 107 -16.15 34.83 -23.85
C SER A 107 -15.61 34.96 -22.41
N ARG A 108 -16.14 35.89 -21.60
CA ARG A 108 -15.74 36.02 -20.19
C ARG A 108 -16.08 34.79 -19.34
N ILE A 109 -17.22 34.14 -19.60
CA ILE A 109 -17.59 32.91 -18.89
C ILE A 109 -16.76 31.72 -19.37
N THR A 110 -16.44 31.63 -20.67
CA THR A 110 -15.53 30.63 -21.23
C THR A 110 -14.15 30.75 -20.60
N TRP A 111 -13.58 31.96 -20.50
CA TRP A 111 -12.30 32.19 -19.81
C TRP A 111 -12.34 31.83 -18.33
N LEU A 112 -13.42 32.20 -17.62
CA LEU A 112 -13.61 31.80 -16.21
C LEU A 112 -13.64 30.27 -16.06
N ALA A 113 -14.38 29.57 -16.92
CA ALA A 113 -14.47 28.11 -16.92
C ALA A 113 -13.11 27.45 -17.21
N ILE A 114 -12.36 27.98 -18.18
CA ILE A 114 -11.00 27.52 -18.52
C ILE A 114 -10.07 27.68 -17.30
N CYS A 115 -9.97 28.88 -16.72
CA CYS A 115 -9.08 29.12 -15.58
C CYS A 115 -9.48 28.30 -14.35
N ALA A 116 -10.78 28.19 -14.05
CA ALA A 116 -11.27 27.39 -12.93
C ALA A 116 -10.98 25.90 -13.11
N LEU A 117 -11.20 25.34 -14.31
CA LEU A 117 -10.93 23.93 -14.60
C LEU A 117 -9.43 23.62 -14.66
N ALA A 118 -8.60 24.54 -15.18
CA ALA A 118 -7.15 24.41 -15.13
C ALA A 118 -6.62 24.37 -13.68
N LEU A 119 -7.06 25.30 -12.82
CA LEU A 119 -6.73 25.28 -11.40
C LEU A 119 -7.27 24.03 -10.69
N ARG A 120 -8.46 23.56 -11.07
CA ARG A 120 -9.08 22.36 -10.49
C ARG A 120 -8.29 21.07 -10.76
N ILE A 121 -7.62 20.97 -11.91
CA ILE A 121 -6.69 19.88 -12.24
C ILE A 121 -5.47 19.92 -11.32
N GLU A 122 -4.91 21.11 -11.06
CA GLU A 122 -3.74 21.25 -10.17
C GLU A 122 -4.08 20.98 -8.70
N VAL A 123 -5.29 21.37 -8.27
CA VAL A 123 -5.84 20.98 -6.96
C VAL A 123 -6.03 19.46 -6.88
N SER A 124 -6.55 18.80 -7.93
CA SER A 124 -6.61 17.33 -7.99
C SER A 124 -5.24 16.67 -7.87
N ARG A 125 -4.20 17.20 -8.54
CA ARG A 125 -2.83 16.65 -8.48
C ARG A 125 -2.30 16.61 -7.04
N HIS A 126 -2.49 17.69 -6.29
CA HIS A 126 -2.08 17.76 -4.88
C HIS A 126 -2.95 16.91 -3.94
N ILE A 127 -4.25 16.79 -4.23
CA ILE A 127 -5.19 15.91 -3.49
C ILE A 127 -4.79 14.43 -3.66
N VAL A 128 -4.46 13.98 -4.87
CA VAL A 128 -4.01 12.60 -5.15
C VAL A 128 -2.64 12.32 -4.51
N HIS A 129 -1.73 13.31 -4.50
CA HIS A 129 -0.42 13.14 -3.87
C HIS A 129 -0.51 12.82 -2.36
N ASN A 130 -1.43 13.51 -1.66
CA ASN A 130 -1.65 13.41 -0.21
C ASN A 130 -2.94 12.64 0.13
N ALA A 131 -3.24 11.59 -0.64
CA ALA A 131 -4.48 10.82 -0.56
C ALA A 131 -4.75 10.21 0.82
N GLU A 132 -3.71 9.95 1.61
CA GLU A 132 -3.79 9.42 2.97
C GLU A 132 -4.60 10.30 3.94
N CYS A 133 -4.60 11.63 3.73
CA CYS A 133 -5.25 12.59 4.61
C CYS A 133 -6.67 13.01 4.15
N LEU A 134 -7.23 12.36 3.11
CA LEU A 134 -8.50 12.77 2.53
C LEU A 134 -9.68 12.66 3.49
N LYS A 135 -10.46 13.73 3.61
CA LYS A 135 -11.80 13.68 4.23
C LYS A 135 -12.81 13.13 3.21
N PRO A 136 -13.76 12.28 3.63
CA PRO A 136 -14.68 11.63 2.71
C PRO A 136 -15.84 12.53 2.25
N ALA A 137 -16.55 12.05 1.22
CA ALA A 137 -17.88 12.54 0.81
C ALA A 137 -18.03 14.04 0.47
N SER A 138 -16.94 14.80 0.35
CA SER A 138 -16.97 16.24 0.06
C SER A 138 -17.74 16.60 -1.23
N PHE A 139 -17.68 15.74 -2.26
CA PHE A 139 -18.42 15.90 -3.51
C PHE A 139 -19.96 15.96 -3.33
N ALA A 140 -20.49 15.35 -2.26
CA ALA A 140 -21.94 15.35 -1.99
C ALA A 140 -22.47 16.73 -1.59
N LEU A 141 -21.60 17.68 -1.24
CA LEU A 141 -21.95 19.06 -0.90
C LEU A 141 -22.19 19.94 -2.15
N THR A 142 -21.73 19.53 -3.33
CA THR A 142 -21.86 20.34 -4.57
C THR A 142 -23.32 20.66 -4.95
N PRO A 143 -24.29 19.73 -4.87
CA PRO A 143 -25.70 20.05 -5.11
C PRO A 143 -26.26 21.07 -4.10
N LEU A 144 -25.80 21.06 -2.84
CA LEU A 144 -26.23 22.02 -1.82
C LEU A 144 -25.76 23.44 -2.15
N LEU A 145 -24.49 23.59 -2.54
CA LEU A 145 -23.95 24.89 -2.97
C LEU A 145 -24.66 25.43 -4.23
N LEU A 146 -24.98 24.55 -5.18
CA LEU A 146 -25.77 24.90 -6.37
C LEU A 146 -27.23 25.28 -6.02
N SER A 147 -27.84 24.62 -5.03
CA SER A 147 -29.18 24.98 -4.51
C SER A 147 -29.17 26.38 -3.89
N ILE A 148 -28.18 26.67 -3.03
CA ILE A 148 -27.99 27.98 -2.40
C ILE A 148 -27.76 29.06 -3.46
N TYR A 149 -26.89 28.82 -4.45
CA TYR A 149 -26.69 29.74 -5.57
C TYR A 149 -27.98 30.00 -6.34
N GLY A 150 -28.74 28.95 -6.67
CA GLY A 150 -30.03 29.05 -7.36
C GLY A 150 -31.05 29.90 -6.61
N TYR A 151 -31.16 29.72 -5.29
CA TYR A 151 -32.01 30.54 -4.43
C TYR A 151 -31.64 32.04 -4.50
N TRP A 152 -30.36 32.37 -4.34
CA TRP A 152 -29.88 33.77 -4.38
C TRP A 152 -29.92 34.40 -5.78
N ALA A 153 -29.78 33.60 -6.83
CA ALA A 153 -29.91 34.06 -8.22
C ALA A 153 -31.38 34.38 -8.54
N ASN A 154 -32.31 33.48 -8.21
CA ASN A 154 -33.74 33.69 -8.40
C ASN A 154 -34.25 34.87 -7.57
N ARG A 155 -33.83 34.98 -6.29
CA ARG A 155 -34.19 36.13 -5.44
C ARG A 155 -33.75 37.47 -6.03
N ARG A 156 -32.59 37.53 -6.69
CA ARG A 156 -32.13 38.73 -7.41
C ARG A 156 -32.95 39.01 -8.66
N ALA A 157 -33.31 37.99 -9.44
CA ALA A 157 -34.16 38.14 -10.63
C ALA A 157 -35.58 38.62 -10.27
N ASN A 158 -36.24 38.00 -9.30
CA ASN A 158 -37.60 38.40 -8.88
C ASN A 158 -37.66 39.80 -8.27
N ARG A 159 -36.58 40.27 -7.60
CA ARG A 159 -36.48 41.66 -7.10
C ARG A 159 -36.41 42.69 -8.23
N ILE A 160 -36.03 42.29 -9.44
CA ILE A 160 -35.98 43.14 -10.64
C ILE A 160 -37.34 43.09 -11.38
N ASN A 161 -37.96 41.91 -11.46
CA ASN A 161 -39.19 41.71 -12.24
C ASN A 161 -40.50 41.90 -11.44
N ASN A 162 -40.42 42.28 -10.17
CA ASN A 162 -41.55 42.64 -9.28
C ASN A 162 -42.72 41.63 -9.23
N THR A 163 -42.42 40.35 -9.46
CA THR A 163 -43.41 39.27 -9.66
C THR A 163 -43.12 38.03 -8.81
N GLN A 164 -44.19 37.46 -8.25
CA GLN A 164 -44.25 36.35 -7.27
C GLN A 164 -43.71 36.66 -5.86
N GLY A 165 -44.50 36.25 -4.86
CA GLY A 165 -44.23 36.50 -3.44
C GLY A 165 -43.11 35.64 -2.85
N PHE A 166 -42.65 36.04 -1.66
CA PHE A 166 -41.56 35.39 -0.92
C PHE A 166 -41.82 33.90 -0.62
N ASP A 167 -43.07 33.56 -0.31
CA ASP A 167 -43.49 32.25 0.20
C ASP A 167 -43.36 31.12 -0.84
N ASP A 168 -43.72 31.35 -2.12
CA ASP A 168 -43.57 30.34 -3.18
C ASP A 168 -42.11 30.01 -3.49
N ASN A 169 -41.23 31.02 -3.44
CA ASN A 169 -39.80 30.82 -3.62
C ASN A 169 -39.16 30.06 -2.45
N ALA A 170 -39.61 30.33 -1.21
CA ALA A 170 -39.20 29.56 -0.04
C ALA A 170 -39.66 28.09 -0.13
N LYS A 171 -40.93 27.85 -0.46
CA LYS A 171 -41.52 26.51 -0.65
C LYS A 171 -40.79 25.70 -1.74
N ARG A 172 -40.54 26.29 -2.91
CA ARG A 172 -39.77 25.65 -4.00
C ARG A 172 -38.33 25.31 -3.57
N SER A 173 -37.67 26.20 -2.83
CA SER A 173 -36.31 25.99 -2.31
C SER A 173 -36.25 24.86 -1.27
N LEU A 174 -37.20 24.81 -0.34
CA LEU A 174 -37.33 23.74 0.66
C LEU A 174 -37.54 22.37 -0.01
N ALA A 175 -38.44 22.29 -0.99
CA ALA A 175 -38.72 21.06 -1.75
C ALA A 175 -37.51 20.53 -2.56
N SER A 176 -36.55 21.38 -2.94
CA SER A 176 -35.30 20.94 -3.57
C SER A 176 -34.19 20.63 -2.57
N THR A 177 -34.16 21.30 -1.41
CA THR A 177 -33.07 21.19 -0.43
C THR A 177 -33.19 19.94 0.45
N PHE A 178 -34.41 19.53 0.84
CA PHE A 178 -34.62 18.33 1.67
C PHE A 178 -33.97 17.04 1.11
N PRO A 179 -34.23 16.62 -0.16
CA PRO A 179 -33.58 15.42 -0.69
C PRO A 179 -32.06 15.55 -0.80
N ILE A 180 -31.51 16.76 -1.00
CA ILE A 180 -30.06 16.99 -1.03
C ILE A 180 -29.43 16.72 0.34
N LEU A 181 -30.08 17.14 1.44
CA LEU A 181 -29.61 16.84 2.79
C LEU A 181 -29.60 15.33 3.06
N LEU A 182 -30.65 14.60 2.65
CA LEU A 182 -30.68 13.13 2.78
C LEU A 182 -29.56 12.44 1.97
N LEU A 183 -29.23 12.95 0.77
CA LEU A 183 -28.12 12.45 -0.04
C LEU A 183 -26.77 12.70 0.63
N ILE A 184 -26.57 13.88 1.23
CA ILE A 184 -25.35 14.21 1.98
C ILE A 184 -25.18 13.27 3.17
N THR A 185 -26.22 13.09 4.00
CA THR A 185 -26.18 12.16 5.14
C THR A 185 -25.88 10.73 4.69
N SER A 186 -26.53 10.26 3.63
CA SER A 186 -26.23 8.94 3.02
C SER A 186 -24.78 8.84 2.53
N ALA A 187 -24.22 9.87 1.90
CA ALA A 187 -22.84 9.86 1.43
C ALA A 187 -21.82 9.74 2.59
N PHE A 188 -22.05 10.46 3.70
CA PHE A 188 -21.20 10.36 4.89
C PHE A 188 -21.34 9.00 5.59
N LEU A 189 -22.57 8.48 5.76
CA LEU A 189 -22.80 7.14 6.31
C LEU A 189 -22.15 6.05 5.43
N THR A 190 -22.26 6.17 4.10
CA THR A 190 -21.60 5.27 3.14
C THR A 190 -20.09 5.27 3.35
N SER A 191 -19.45 6.42 3.55
CA SER A 191 -18.01 6.42 3.85
C SER A 191 -17.67 5.80 5.20
N SER A 192 -18.56 5.89 6.21
CA SER A 192 -18.34 5.26 7.52
C SER A 192 -18.43 3.72 7.48
N MET A 193 -18.97 3.15 6.39
CA MET A 193 -18.89 1.69 6.14
C MET A 193 -17.44 1.21 5.96
N SER A 194 -16.50 2.10 5.61
CA SER A 194 -15.04 1.83 5.52
C SER A 194 -14.28 2.04 6.85
N ASN A 195 -14.98 2.16 7.98
CA ASN A 195 -14.34 2.19 9.30
C ASN A 195 -13.75 0.81 9.61
N GLY A 196 -12.53 0.78 10.14
CA GLY A 196 -11.72 -0.44 10.24
C GLY A 196 -10.85 -0.74 9.00
N TRP A 197 -11.13 -0.11 7.85
CA TRP A 197 -10.43 -0.43 6.58
C TRP A 197 -9.24 0.49 6.33
N LYS A 198 -8.77 1.22 7.36
CA LYS A 198 -7.79 2.30 7.20
C LYS A 198 -6.40 1.73 6.94
N SER A 199 -5.72 2.26 5.92
CA SER A 199 -4.33 1.97 5.66
C SER A 199 -3.47 2.42 6.83
N THR A 200 -2.37 1.73 7.06
CA THR A 200 -1.35 2.16 8.03
C THR A 200 -0.34 3.13 7.42
N TYR A 201 -0.53 3.59 6.17
CA TYR A 201 0.21 4.72 5.60
C TYR A 201 -0.11 6.00 6.39
N ILE A 202 0.91 6.70 6.87
CA ILE A 202 0.75 7.76 7.87
C ILE A 202 0.18 9.03 7.24
N CYS A 203 -0.98 9.47 7.71
CA CYS A 203 -1.39 10.87 7.63
C CYS A 203 -0.90 11.58 8.91
N PRO A 204 0.13 12.45 8.84
CA PRO A 204 0.77 12.99 10.04
C PRO A 204 -0.16 13.85 10.89
N LEU A 205 -0.09 13.68 12.21
CA LEU A 205 -0.77 14.54 13.18
C LEU A 205 -0.09 15.91 13.32
N THR A 206 1.24 15.91 13.33
CA THR A 206 2.06 17.07 13.70
C THR A 206 2.50 17.88 12.48
N GLY A 207 1.52 18.34 11.69
CA GLY A 207 1.83 19.18 10.54
C GLY A 207 0.63 19.80 9.84
N ALA A 208 0.93 20.72 8.91
CA ALA A 208 -0.09 21.36 8.09
C ALA A 208 -0.71 20.42 7.04
N SER A 209 -0.19 19.22 6.80
CA SER A 209 -0.60 18.34 5.69
C SER A 209 -2.09 17.96 5.71
N ALA A 210 -2.63 17.58 6.86
CA ALA A 210 -4.05 17.23 6.98
C ALA A 210 -4.96 18.46 6.78
N LEU A 211 -4.58 19.61 7.34
CA LEU A 211 -5.28 20.89 7.18
C LEU A 211 -5.22 21.38 5.72
N PHE A 212 -4.05 21.34 5.11
CA PHE A 212 -3.81 21.73 3.71
C PHE A 212 -4.60 20.86 2.74
N THR A 213 -4.63 19.54 2.96
CA THR A 213 -5.47 18.61 2.19
C THR A 213 -6.96 18.96 2.34
N ALA A 214 -7.44 19.26 3.55
CA ALA A 214 -8.81 19.70 3.77
C ALA A 214 -9.12 21.04 3.07
N LEU A 215 -8.23 22.02 3.13
CA LEU A 215 -8.35 23.31 2.42
C LEU A 215 -8.37 23.12 0.90
N LEU A 216 -7.54 22.23 0.36
CA LEU A 216 -7.57 21.86 -1.06
C LEU A 216 -8.88 21.16 -1.45
N GLN A 217 -9.44 20.30 -0.59
CA GLN A 217 -10.75 19.69 -0.84
C GLN A 217 -11.89 20.72 -0.82
N ILE A 218 -11.83 21.73 0.07
CA ILE A 218 -12.78 22.86 0.09
C ILE A 218 -12.62 23.72 -1.18
N LEU A 219 -11.40 24.05 -1.58
CA LEU A 219 -11.12 24.78 -2.82
C LEU A 219 -11.61 24.00 -4.04
N GLY A 220 -11.38 22.68 -4.08
CA GLY A 220 -11.89 21.79 -5.12
C GLY A 220 -13.42 21.81 -5.22
N LEU A 221 -14.12 21.75 -4.09
CA LEU A 221 -15.59 21.86 -4.01
C LEU A 221 -16.12 23.21 -4.50
N VAL A 222 -15.46 24.32 -4.15
CA VAL A 222 -15.79 25.66 -4.65
C VAL A 222 -15.58 25.75 -6.15
N LEU A 223 -14.45 25.26 -6.65
CA LEU A 223 -14.14 25.23 -8.08
C LEU A 223 -15.13 24.35 -8.87
N ASP A 224 -15.47 23.16 -8.38
CA ASP A 224 -16.48 22.28 -9.00
C ASP A 224 -17.83 22.99 -9.11
N THR A 225 -18.22 23.75 -8.07
CA THR A 225 -19.44 24.57 -8.09
C THR A 225 -19.36 25.70 -9.13
N VAL A 226 -18.25 26.43 -9.19
CA VAL A 226 -18.02 27.53 -10.16
C VAL A 226 -18.02 27.00 -11.59
N ILE A 227 -17.35 25.88 -11.85
CA ILE A 227 -17.27 25.21 -13.15
C ILE A 227 -18.68 24.79 -13.63
N LEU A 228 -19.48 24.16 -12.75
CA LEU A 228 -20.85 23.76 -13.07
C LEU A 228 -21.76 24.99 -13.34
N ILE A 229 -21.62 26.07 -12.57
CA ILE A 229 -22.34 27.34 -12.84
C ILE A 229 -21.93 27.88 -14.21
N ALA A 230 -20.64 27.95 -14.53
CA ALA A 230 -20.16 28.48 -15.81
C ALA A 230 -20.66 27.64 -17.00
N PHE A 231 -20.60 26.31 -16.91
CA PHE A 231 -21.18 25.40 -17.92
C PHE A 231 -22.70 25.56 -18.08
N SER A 232 -23.43 25.82 -16.98
CA SER A 232 -24.87 26.11 -17.01
C SER A 232 -25.19 27.44 -17.69
N GLU A 233 -24.43 28.50 -17.39
CA GLU A 233 -24.63 29.82 -18.00
C GLU A 233 -24.25 29.81 -19.50
N LEU A 234 -23.17 29.12 -19.89
CA LEU A 234 -22.85 28.86 -21.30
C LEU A 234 -23.98 28.12 -22.02
N GLY A 235 -24.60 27.13 -21.36
CA GLY A 235 -25.76 26.41 -21.89
C GLY A 235 -27.03 27.25 -22.08
N ARG A 236 -27.18 28.37 -21.35
CA ARG A 236 -28.32 29.30 -21.49
C ARG A 236 -28.08 30.44 -22.49
N GLN A 237 -26.83 30.70 -22.89
CA GLN A 237 -26.54 31.82 -23.79
C GLN A 237 -27.07 31.55 -25.20
N ARG A 238 -27.88 32.49 -25.73
CA ARG A 238 -28.39 32.45 -27.12
C ARG A 238 -27.35 32.97 -28.13
N THR A 239 -26.08 32.56 -28.01
CA THR A 239 -25.01 32.94 -28.96
C THR A 239 -25.35 32.45 -30.37
N ARG A 240 -25.29 33.35 -31.37
CA ARG A 240 -25.55 33.04 -32.79
C ARG A 240 -24.25 33.11 -33.60
N ARG A 241 -24.10 32.24 -34.60
CA ARG A 241 -23.08 32.35 -35.66
C ARG A 241 -23.39 33.55 -36.56
N SER A 242 -22.45 33.91 -37.44
CA SER A 242 -22.66 34.90 -38.52
C SER A 242 -23.89 34.58 -39.39
N ASP A 243 -24.12 33.29 -39.67
CA ASP A 243 -25.30 32.73 -40.35
C ASP A 243 -26.58 32.65 -39.45
N GLY A 244 -26.64 33.40 -38.35
CA GLY A 244 -27.81 33.49 -37.46
C GLY A 244 -28.19 32.25 -36.64
N ARG A 245 -27.64 31.06 -36.94
CA ARG A 245 -27.90 29.80 -36.21
C ARG A 245 -27.34 29.86 -34.78
N ARG A 246 -28.06 29.28 -33.80
CA ARG A 246 -27.57 29.17 -32.40
C ARG A 246 -26.35 28.24 -32.33
N VAL A 247 -25.33 28.63 -31.56
CA VAL A 247 -24.19 27.77 -31.23
C VAL A 247 -24.66 26.71 -30.23
N GLN A 248 -24.33 25.44 -30.47
CA GLN A 248 -24.72 24.36 -29.57
C GLN A 248 -23.90 24.37 -28.28
N THR A 249 -24.51 23.94 -27.18
CA THR A 249 -23.86 23.83 -25.86
C THR A 249 -22.64 22.91 -25.90
N THR A 250 -22.70 21.82 -26.67
CA THR A 250 -21.57 20.91 -26.99
C THR A 250 -20.34 21.67 -27.49
N VAL A 251 -20.51 22.55 -28.47
CA VAL A 251 -19.44 23.36 -29.07
C VAL A 251 -18.82 24.32 -28.05
N LEU A 252 -19.63 24.98 -27.23
CA LEU A 252 -19.14 25.88 -26.18
C LEU A 252 -18.35 25.12 -25.10
N TRP A 253 -18.81 23.94 -24.70
CA TRP A 253 -18.11 23.09 -23.75
C TRP A 253 -16.80 22.54 -24.37
N GLY A 254 -16.81 22.20 -25.66
CA GLY A 254 -15.62 21.79 -26.41
C GLY A 254 -14.52 22.86 -26.41
N PHE A 255 -14.86 24.13 -26.63
CA PHE A 255 -13.90 25.24 -26.52
C PHE A 255 -13.29 25.38 -25.12
N VAL A 256 -14.04 25.16 -24.04
CA VAL A 256 -13.52 25.17 -22.67
C VAL A 256 -12.49 24.05 -22.47
N LEU A 257 -12.82 22.81 -22.89
CA LEU A 257 -11.91 21.67 -22.72
C LEU A 257 -10.63 21.80 -23.56
N ILE A 258 -10.72 22.26 -24.81
CA ILE A 258 -9.55 22.58 -25.63
C ILE A 258 -8.72 23.70 -24.99
N GLY A 259 -9.34 24.77 -24.50
CA GLY A 259 -8.63 25.88 -23.85
C GLY A 259 -7.83 25.44 -22.62
N VAL A 260 -8.39 24.54 -21.80
CA VAL A 260 -7.67 23.94 -20.65
C VAL A 260 -6.50 23.08 -21.10
N SER A 261 -6.67 22.27 -22.15
CA SER A 261 -5.55 21.48 -22.69
C SER A 261 -4.43 22.39 -23.23
N VAL A 262 -4.76 23.52 -23.87
CA VAL A 262 -3.75 24.47 -24.36
C VAL A 262 -2.97 25.10 -23.21
N ILE A 263 -3.64 25.50 -22.12
CA ILE A 263 -2.94 26.00 -20.91
C ILE A 263 -1.97 24.96 -20.35
N TRP A 264 -2.40 23.69 -20.24
CA TRP A 264 -1.54 22.63 -19.72
C TRP A 264 -0.38 22.28 -20.67
N LEU A 265 -0.57 22.36 -21.98
CA LEU A 265 0.54 22.21 -22.96
C LEU A 265 1.55 23.36 -22.85
N LEU A 266 1.08 24.60 -22.72
CA LEU A 266 1.93 25.78 -22.52
C LEU A 266 2.67 25.74 -21.18
N ALA A 267 2.06 25.19 -20.12
CA ALA A 267 2.71 24.99 -18.82
C ALA A 267 3.70 23.81 -18.84
N ALA A 268 3.43 22.75 -19.61
CA ALA A 268 4.33 21.61 -19.75
C ALA A 268 5.59 21.94 -20.56
N PHE A 269 5.53 22.87 -21.51
CA PHE A 269 6.67 23.26 -22.34
C PHE A 269 7.92 23.74 -21.55
N PRO A 270 7.84 24.71 -20.62
CA PRO A 270 9.00 25.08 -19.79
C PRO A 270 9.41 23.95 -18.82
N ILE A 271 8.46 23.18 -18.29
CA ILE A 271 8.76 22.03 -17.41
C ILE A 271 9.61 20.98 -18.14
N TYR A 272 9.25 20.66 -19.39
CA TYR A 272 9.99 19.74 -20.26
C TYR A 272 11.45 20.17 -20.51
N LEU A 273 11.72 21.48 -20.54
CA LEU A 273 13.05 22.05 -20.74
C LEU A 273 13.87 22.13 -19.44
N ILE A 274 13.23 22.36 -18.29
CA ILE A 274 13.90 22.63 -17.01
C ILE A 274 14.10 21.36 -16.15
N LEU A 275 13.19 20.39 -16.24
CA LEU A 275 13.16 19.21 -15.36
C LEU A 275 13.39 17.91 -16.14
N PRO A 276 14.66 17.47 -16.36
CA PRO A 276 14.96 16.28 -17.16
C PRO A 276 14.29 15.00 -16.63
N LYS A 277 14.09 14.84 -15.31
CA LYS A 277 13.35 13.70 -14.74
C LYS A 277 11.86 13.66 -15.14
N GLN A 278 11.24 14.80 -15.45
CA GLN A 278 9.84 14.83 -15.94
C GLN A 278 9.75 14.71 -17.48
N ARG A 279 10.87 14.79 -18.19
CA ARG A 279 10.95 14.65 -19.65
C ARG A 279 10.55 13.24 -20.11
N GLU A 280 11.00 12.20 -19.40
CA GLU A 280 10.63 10.80 -19.71
C GLU A 280 9.12 10.57 -19.58
N TRP A 281 8.46 11.21 -18.62
CA TRP A 281 7.01 11.09 -18.40
C TRP A 281 6.16 11.72 -19.52
N LEU A 282 6.77 12.59 -20.34
CA LEU A 282 6.16 13.18 -21.53
C LEU A 282 6.44 12.37 -22.81
N LEU A 283 7.48 11.51 -22.80
CA LEU A 283 7.95 10.76 -23.98
C LEU A 283 7.63 9.27 -23.93
N GLN A 284 7.48 8.68 -22.74
CA GLN A 284 7.22 7.25 -22.55
C GLN A 284 5.79 7.01 -22.04
N PHE A 285 4.93 6.49 -22.91
CA PHE A 285 3.58 6.03 -22.57
C PHE A 285 3.49 4.51 -22.77
N SER A 286 3.19 3.77 -21.71
CA SER A 286 2.97 2.32 -21.82
C SER A 286 1.62 2.04 -22.49
N LEU A 287 1.52 0.94 -23.25
CA LEU A 287 0.28 0.56 -23.92
C LEU A 287 -0.92 0.40 -22.94
N PRO A 288 -0.76 -0.16 -21.71
CA PRO A 288 -1.83 -0.18 -20.70
C PRO A 288 -2.25 1.22 -20.22
N TYR A 289 -1.32 2.17 -20.12
CA TYR A 289 -1.65 3.56 -19.77
C TYR A 289 -2.44 4.22 -20.91
N ILE A 290 -2.02 4.06 -22.17
CA ILE A 290 -2.75 4.58 -23.35
C ILE A 290 -4.18 4.01 -23.37
N GLY A 291 -4.34 2.70 -23.20
CA GLY A 291 -5.66 2.06 -23.11
C GLY A 291 -6.52 2.62 -21.98
N SER A 292 -5.93 2.90 -20.81
CA SER A 292 -6.62 3.51 -19.67
C SER A 292 -7.07 4.94 -19.96
N VAL A 293 -6.21 5.77 -20.57
CA VAL A 293 -6.54 7.15 -20.96
C VAL A 293 -7.61 7.18 -22.06
N MET A 294 -7.56 6.27 -23.03
CA MET A 294 -8.58 6.16 -24.08
C MET A 294 -9.95 5.74 -23.51
N LYS A 295 -9.97 4.75 -22.60
CA LYS A 295 -11.20 4.34 -21.88
C LYS A 295 -11.79 5.49 -21.06
N LEU A 296 -10.95 6.22 -20.31
CA LEU A 296 -11.37 7.40 -19.55
C LEU A 296 -11.94 8.48 -20.48
N SER A 297 -11.25 8.78 -21.58
CA SER A 297 -11.63 9.83 -22.53
C SER A 297 -12.96 9.52 -23.21
N LEU A 298 -13.18 8.26 -23.60
CA LEU A 298 -14.46 7.80 -24.15
C LEU A 298 -15.60 8.00 -23.14
N LEU A 299 -15.45 7.48 -21.92
CA LEU A 299 -16.49 7.55 -20.88
C LEU A 299 -16.78 8.99 -20.44
N PHE A 300 -15.74 9.83 -20.31
CA PHE A 300 -15.89 11.26 -20.01
C PHE A 300 -16.57 12.01 -21.15
N THR A 301 -16.24 11.71 -22.41
CA THR A 301 -16.92 12.27 -23.59
C THR A 301 -18.41 11.90 -23.58
N CYS A 302 -18.76 10.63 -23.36
CA CYS A 302 -20.15 10.18 -23.25
C CYS A 302 -20.91 10.89 -22.12
N ALA A 303 -20.26 11.09 -20.96
CA ALA A 303 -20.82 11.86 -19.86
C ALA A 303 -21.03 13.35 -20.23
N CYS A 304 -20.06 14.00 -20.90
CA CYS A 304 -20.19 15.39 -21.34
C CYS A 304 -21.29 15.58 -22.41
N VAL A 305 -21.36 14.70 -23.42
CA VAL A 305 -22.40 14.77 -24.47
C VAL A 305 -23.78 14.61 -23.84
N SER A 306 -23.99 13.58 -23.03
CA SER A 306 -25.27 13.34 -22.35
C SER A 306 -25.65 14.47 -21.40
N ALA A 307 -24.71 14.96 -20.57
CA ALA A 307 -24.90 16.12 -19.70
C ALA A 307 -25.30 17.38 -20.48
N SER A 308 -24.67 17.66 -21.63
CA SER A 308 -24.97 18.83 -22.46
C SER A 308 -26.38 18.78 -23.07
N TYR A 309 -26.95 17.59 -23.26
CA TYR A 309 -28.33 17.42 -23.71
C TYR A 309 -29.32 17.65 -22.55
N ILE A 310 -29.10 16.98 -21.40
CA ILE A 310 -30.03 17.02 -20.26
C ILE A 310 -29.97 18.35 -19.46
N VAL A 311 -28.88 19.14 -19.56
CA VAL A 311 -28.75 20.43 -18.82
C VAL A 311 -29.85 21.42 -19.18
N THR A 312 -30.33 21.37 -20.42
CA THR A 312 -31.44 22.21 -20.90
C THR A 312 -32.78 21.83 -20.29
N GLN A 313 -32.92 20.61 -19.74
CA GLN A 313 -34.19 20.03 -19.31
C GLN A 313 -34.29 19.84 -17.79
N ILE A 314 -33.19 19.47 -17.14
CA ILE A 314 -33.14 19.12 -15.70
C ILE A 314 -32.38 20.18 -14.89
N ARG A 315 -31.76 21.16 -15.58
CA ARG A 315 -30.83 22.18 -15.03
C ARG A 315 -29.59 21.53 -14.40
N ILE A 316 -28.57 22.34 -14.11
CA ILE A 316 -27.29 21.84 -13.61
C ILE A 316 -27.39 21.21 -12.21
N LEU A 317 -28.32 21.68 -11.37
CA LEU A 317 -28.58 21.15 -10.04
C LEU A 317 -28.96 19.66 -10.10
N GLY A 318 -29.83 19.26 -11.04
CA GLY A 318 -30.24 17.87 -11.16
C GLY A 318 -29.20 16.97 -11.84
N ILE A 319 -28.31 17.51 -12.67
CA ILE A 319 -27.11 16.77 -13.11
C ILE A 319 -26.18 16.50 -11.92
N SER A 320 -25.92 17.51 -11.08
CA SER A 320 -25.08 17.38 -9.89
C SER A 320 -25.67 16.40 -8.87
N PHE A 321 -26.99 16.45 -8.65
CA PHE A 321 -27.70 15.47 -7.84
C PHE A 321 -27.61 14.06 -8.43
N LEU A 322 -27.88 13.89 -9.73
CA LEU A 322 -27.82 12.58 -10.41
C LEU A 322 -26.42 11.96 -10.37
N PHE A 323 -25.38 12.78 -10.59
CA PHE A 323 -23.98 12.37 -10.44
C PHE A 323 -23.71 11.88 -9.02
N SER A 324 -24.04 12.69 -8.02
CA SER A 324 -23.76 12.38 -6.61
C SER A 324 -24.54 11.16 -6.12
N PHE A 325 -25.82 11.04 -6.49
CA PHE A 325 -26.65 9.85 -6.24
C PHE A 325 -26.02 8.59 -6.85
N THR A 326 -25.62 8.64 -8.13
CA THR A 326 -25.01 7.51 -8.84
C THR A 326 -23.68 7.11 -8.18
N PHE A 327 -22.83 8.09 -7.83
CA PHE A 327 -21.54 7.85 -7.20
C PHE A 327 -21.69 7.20 -5.82
N VAL A 328 -22.63 7.67 -4.99
CA VAL A 328 -22.92 7.07 -3.67
C VAL A 328 -23.50 5.66 -3.84
N CYS A 329 -24.43 5.45 -4.78
CA CYS A 329 -25.01 4.13 -5.07
C CYS A 329 -23.94 3.09 -5.44
N ILE A 330 -23.07 3.42 -6.40
CA ILE A 330 -21.97 2.53 -6.81
C ILE A 330 -20.96 2.31 -5.67
N SER A 331 -20.73 3.31 -4.82
CA SER A 331 -19.85 3.16 -3.64
C SER A 331 -20.48 2.23 -2.58
N GLN A 332 -21.79 2.35 -2.31
CA GLN A 332 -22.51 1.42 -1.44
C GLN A 332 -22.43 -0.02 -1.97
N LEU A 333 -22.73 -0.22 -3.25
CA LEU A 333 -22.67 -1.54 -3.90
C LEU A 333 -21.24 -2.13 -3.86
N SER A 334 -20.21 -1.33 -4.10
CA SER A 334 -18.80 -1.78 -4.00
C SER A 334 -18.45 -2.21 -2.58
N HIS A 335 -18.78 -1.42 -1.56
CA HIS A 335 -18.54 -1.79 -0.16
C HIS A 335 -19.31 -3.06 0.25
N LEU A 336 -20.59 -3.17 -0.11
CA LEU A 336 -21.40 -4.36 0.16
C LEU A 336 -20.86 -5.60 -0.56
N TRP A 337 -20.35 -5.46 -1.78
CA TRP A 337 -19.71 -6.55 -2.52
C TRP A 337 -18.43 -7.05 -1.84
N THR A 338 -17.63 -6.17 -1.24
CA THR A 338 -16.45 -6.60 -0.45
C THR A 338 -16.83 -7.30 0.87
N ALA A 339 -18.05 -7.09 1.39
CA ALA A 339 -18.54 -7.70 2.63
C ALA A 339 -19.05 -9.15 2.51
N PHE A 340 -18.91 -9.79 1.33
CA PHE A 340 -19.10 -11.24 1.20
C PHE A 340 -18.04 -12.09 1.95
N GLN A 341 -16.99 -11.45 2.46
CA GLN A 341 -15.96 -12.05 3.31
C GLN A 341 -16.14 -11.57 4.76
N ALA A 342 -15.74 -12.37 5.74
CA ALA A 342 -15.85 -12.01 7.16
C ALA A 342 -15.00 -10.77 7.52
N PHE A 343 -13.84 -10.63 6.85
CA PHE A 343 -13.09 -9.38 6.83
C PHE A 343 -13.21 -8.72 5.44
N PRO A 344 -13.60 -7.43 5.35
CA PRO A 344 -13.84 -6.49 6.45
C PRO A 344 -15.31 -6.39 6.88
N VAL A 345 -15.54 -6.22 8.18
CA VAL A 345 -16.90 -6.02 8.71
C VAL A 345 -17.47 -4.66 8.32
N ILE A 346 -18.78 -4.67 8.01
CA ILE A 346 -19.60 -3.48 7.77
C ILE A 346 -20.62 -3.33 8.90
N PRO A 347 -20.77 -2.13 9.49
CA PRO A 347 -21.82 -1.86 10.48
C PRO A 347 -23.21 -1.94 9.82
N VAL A 348 -23.92 -3.05 10.04
CA VAL A 348 -25.18 -3.41 9.35
C VAL A 348 -26.25 -2.32 9.47
N PHE A 349 -26.47 -1.76 10.67
CA PHE A 349 -27.44 -0.68 10.88
C PHE A 349 -27.10 0.59 10.11
N THR A 350 -25.82 1.00 10.14
CA THR A 350 -25.32 2.17 9.40
C THR A 350 -25.47 1.98 7.89
N ALA A 351 -25.16 0.78 7.37
CA ALA A 351 -25.35 0.44 5.97
C ALA A 351 -26.83 0.46 5.58
N GLY A 352 -27.70 -0.21 6.35
CA GLY A 352 -29.15 -0.24 6.12
C GLY A 352 -29.77 1.16 6.10
N PHE A 353 -29.44 2.00 7.09
CA PHE A 353 -29.91 3.38 7.13
C PHE A 353 -29.36 4.22 5.95
N SER A 354 -28.10 4.02 5.57
CA SER A 354 -27.48 4.67 4.41
C SER A 354 -28.18 4.33 3.08
N ILE A 355 -28.55 3.05 2.89
CA ILE A 355 -29.32 2.55 1.72
C ILE A 355 -30.70 3.20 1.69
N ILE A 356 -31.42 3.21 2.82
CA ILE A 356 -32.75 3.83 2.93
C ILE A 356 -32.68 5.31 2.58
N LEU A 357 -31.77 6.07 3.20
CA LEU A 357 -31.63 7.51 2.96
C LEU A 357 -31.30 7.83 1.50
N LEU A 358 -30.43 7.04 0.84
CA LEU A 358 -30.10 7.23 -0.56
C LEU A 358 -31.34 7.13 -1.46
N HIS A 359 -32.12 6.05 -1.30
CA HIS A 359 -33.25 5.77 -2.18
C HIS A 359 -34.45 6.66 -1.87
N VAL A 360 -34.68 7.01 -0.59
CA VAL A 360 -35.65 8.04 -0.18
C VAL A 360 -35.27 9.39 -0.79
N SER A 361 -33.99 9.78 -0.73
CA SER A 361 -33.49 11.00 -1.39
C SER A 361 -33.80 11.02 -2.89
N GLY A 362 -33.43 9.96 -3.61
CA GLY A 362 -33.67 9.83 -5.05
C GLY A 362 -35.16 9.89 -5.42
N TYR A 363 -36.01 9.20 -4.67
CA TYR A 363 -37.47 9.23 -4.85
C TYR A 363 -38.06 10.61 -4.59
N TRP A 364 -37.67 11.29 -3.50
CA TRP A 364 -38.15 12.63 -3.16
C TRP A 364 -37.70 13.68 -4.16
N TYR A 365 -36.43 13.63 -4.62
CA TYR A 365 -35.93 14.54 -5.64
C TYR A 365 -36.68 14.39 -6.97
N TRP A 366 -36.94 13.14 -7.38
CA TRP A 366 -37.72 12.86 -8.57
C TRP A 366 -39.19 13.32 -8.43
N ARG A 367 -39.79 13.18 -7.25
CA ARG A 367 -41.15 13.67 -6.97
C ARG A 367 -41.25 15.19 -6.88
N SER A 368 -40.27 15.88 -6.29
CA SER A 368 -40.31 17.35 -6.19
C SER A 368 -40.03 18.03 -7.54
N SER A 369 -39.07 17.51 -8.31
CA SER A 369 -38.76 18.01 -9.66
C SER A 369 -39.91 17.84 -10.66
N THR A 370 -40.77 16.84 -10.49
CA THR A 370 -42.00 16.67 -11.30
C THR A 370 -43.16 17.53 -10.81
N ALA A 371 -43.21 17.90 -9.53
CA ALA A 371 -44.25 18.80 -9.00
C ALA A 371 -44.05 20.28 -9.35
N THR A 372 -42.80 20.71 -9.59
CA THR A 372 -42.48 22.11 -9.95
C THR A 372 -42.77 22.48 -11.41
N ASP A 373 -43.04 21.51 -12.28
CA ASP A 373 -43.24 21.70 -13.73
C ASP A 373 -44.76 21.90 -14.05
N GLN A 374 -45.36 22.93 -13.43
CA GLN A 374 -46.82 23.09 -13.34
C GLN A 374 -47.55 23.34 -14.66
N ASP A 375 -46.85 23.76 -15.73
CA ASP A 375 -47.44 24.07 -17.04
C ASP A 375 -47.64 22.84 -17.95
N ARG A 376 -47.44 21.62 -17.43
CA ARG A 376 -47.59 20.36 -18.19
C ARG A 376 -48.66 19.41 -17.65
N LYS A 377 -49.85 19.96 -17.33
CA LYS A 377 -51.07 19.26 -16.84
C LYS A 377 -51.61 18.08 -17.66
N LYS A 378 -50.90 17.57 -18.68
CA LYS A 378 -51.34 16.41 -19.48
C LYS A 378 -50.25 15.38 -19.82
N GLN A 379 -49.07 15.41 -19.19
CA GLN A 379 -47.97 14.51 -19.56
C GLN A 379 -47.47 13.57 -18.45
N TRP A 380 -48.20 12.44 -18.33
CA TRP A 380 -47.76 11.12 -17.85
C TRP A 380 -47.46 10.97 -16.34
N GLN A 381 -48.16 10.01 -15.74
CA GLN A 381 -47.75 9.37 -14.48
C GLN A 381 -46.31 8.83 -14.57
N PRO A 382 -45.60 8.64 -13.44
CA PRO A 382 -44.40 7.79 -13.39
C PRO A 382 -44.64 6.48 -14.12
N ARG A 383 -43.86 6.22 -15.18
CA ARG A 383 -43.82 4.90 -15.80
C ARG A 383 -43.37 3.90 -14.74
N SER A 384 -44.16 2.85 -14.49
CA SER A 384 -43.95 1.91 -13.38
C SER A 384 -42.55 1.31 -13.35
N TRP A 385 -41.90 1.15 -14.51
CA TRP A 385 -40.52 0.65 -14.61
C TRP A 385 -39.49 1.46 -13.82
N ILE A 386 -39.62 2.79 -13.69
CA ILE A 386 -38.65 3.58 -12.88
C ILE A 386 -38.75 3.17 -11.42
N ARG A 387 -39.99 3.00 -10.91
CA ARG A 387 -40.23 2.51 -9.55
C ARG A 387 -39.68 1.09 -9.36
N LEU A 388 -39.85 0.22 -10.35
CA LEU A 388 -39.28 -1.13 -10.35
C LEU A 388 -37.74 -1.11 -10.32
N VAL A 389 -37.07 -0.20 -11.03
CA VAL A 389 -35.61 -0.05 -10.98
C VAL A 389 -35.14 0.42 -9.61
N PHE A 390 -35.79 1.42 -9.00
CA PHE A 390 -35.48 1.83 -7.62
C PHE A 390 -35.69 0.67 -6.62
N LEU A 391 -36.80 -0.07 -6.72
CA LEU A 391 -37.07 -1.23 -5.87
C LEU A 391 -36.06 -2.36 -6.08
N ALA A 392 -35.62 -2.60 -7.31
CA ALA A 392 -34.60 -3.61 -7.64
C ALA A 392 -33.22 -3.23 -7.06
N LEU A 393 -32.83 -1.95 -7.10
CA LEU A 393 -31.57 -1.48 -6.51
C LEU A 393 -31.60 -1.54 -4.97
N ILE A 394 -32.74 -1.19 -4.35
CA ILE A 394 -32.96 -1.38 -2.91
C ILE A 394 -32.86 -2.87 -2.57
N GLY A 395 -33.60 -3.71 -3.29
CA GLY A 395 -33.64 -5.16 -3.09
C GLY A 395 -32.26 -5.79 -3.21
N LEU A 396 -31.50 -5.46 -4.26
CA LEU A 396 -30.12 -5.90 -4.42
C LEU A 396 -29.24 -5.47 -3.24
N SER A 397 -29.30 -4.19 -2.84
CA SER A 397 -28.50 -3.67 -1.73
C SER A 397 -28.81 -4.39 -0.40
N PHE A 398 -30.08 -4.68 -0.13
CA PHE A 398 -30.48 -5.43 1.06
C PHE A 398 -30.12 -6.93 0.97
N VAL A 399 -30.23 -7.56 -0.19
CA VAL A 399 -29.76 -8.94 -0.40
C VAL A 399 -28.26 -9.04 -0.15
N LEU A 400 -27.45 -8.13 -0.68
CA LEU A 400 -26.01 -8.07 -0.40
C LEU A 400 -25.74 -7.87 1.10
N LEU A 401 -26.49 -6.98 1.76
CA LEU A 401 -26.33 -6.72 3.20
C LEU A 401 -26.70 -7.93 4.08
N VAL A 402 -27.74 -8.68 3.72
CA VAL A 402 -28.20 -9.87 4.48
C VAL A 402 -27.35 -11.11 4.18
N THR A 403 -26.69 -11.17 3.02
CA THR A 403 -25.78 -12.26 2.64
C THR A 403 -24.30 -12.00 3.01
N ALA A 404 -24.01 -10.84 3.60
CA ALA A 404 -22.69 -10.53 4.16
C ALA A 404 -22.33 -11.51 5.30
N LYS A 405 -21.06 -11.93 5.36
CA LYS A 405 -20.59 -12.85 6.40
C LYS A 405 -20.13 -12.07 7.61
N ASN A 406 -20.75 -12.31 8.77
CA ASN A 406 -20.42 -11.62 10.01
C ASN A 406 -19.76 -12.52 11.08
N GLU A 407 -19.75 -13.83 10.89
CA GLU A 407 -19.13 -14.79 11.81
C GLU A 407 -18.28 -15.86 11.10
N THR A 408 -17.24 -16.33 11.79
CA THR A 408 -16.40 -17.47 11.39
C THR A 408 -16.46 -18.57 12.45
N PRO A 409 -16.53 -19.87 12.09
CA PRO A 409 -16.80 -20.96 13.05
C PRO A 409 -15.56 -21.44 13.84
N ARG A 410 -14.36 -20.96 13.50
CA ARG A 410 -13.06 -21.22 14.14
C ARG A 410 -12.13 -20.05 13.89
N HIS A 411 -11.11 -19.86 14.74
CA HIS A 411 -10.15 -18.80 14.51
C HIS A 411 -9.24 -19.15 13.30
N PRO A 412 -8.99 -18.22 12.36
CA PRO A 412 -8.13 -18.51 11.21
C PRO A 412 -6.72 -18.97 11.59
N ILE A 413 -6.14 -18.43 12.67
CA ILE A 413 -4.80 -18.83 13.15
C ILE A 413 -4.74 -20.33 13.51
N ASP A 414 -5.78 -20.91 14.11
CA ASP A 414 -5.82 -22.36 14.40
C ASP A 414 -5.60 -23.20 13.13
N THR A 415 -6.22 -22.74 12.04
CA THR A 415 -6.12 -23.38 10.72
C THR A 415 -4.74 -23.18 10.11
N LEU A 416 -4.13 -22.00 10.29
CA LEU A 416 -2.79 -21.68 9.81
C LEU A 416 -1.71 -22.48 10.56
N ILE A 417 -1.77 -22.56 11.89
CA ILE A 417 -0.86 -23.37 12.71
C ILE A 417 -1.00 -24.86 12.38
N SER A 418 -2.23 -25.36 12.25
CA SER A 418 -2.48 -26.78 11.89
C SER A 418 -1.95 -27.13 10.49
N ARG A 419 -2.13 -26.24 9.51
CA ARG A 419 -1.55 -26.38 8.17
C ARG A 419 -0.02 -26.32 8.22
N ALA A 420 0.55 -25.38 8.97
CA ALA A 420 2.00 -25.22 9.08
C ALA A 420 2.69 -26.45 9.68
N LYS A 421 2.11 -27.05 10.74
CA LYS A 421 2.56 -28.35 11.30
C LYS A 421 2.62 -29.45 10.24
N THR A 422 1.56 -29.57 9.43
CA THR A 422 1.47 -30.61 8.38
C THR A 422 2.47 -30.34 7.25
N ASN A 423 2.52 -29.11 6.74
CA ASN A 423 3.42 -28.71 5.66
C ASN A 423 4.89 -28.87 6.07
N PHE A 424 5.26 -28.50 7.29
CA PHE A 424 6.63 -28.66 7.79
C PHE A 424 7.00 -30.14 7.96
N GLY A 425 6.10 -30.98 8.51
CA GLY A 425 6.35 -32.42 8.62
C GLY A 425 6.58 -33.10 7.27
N GLN A 426 5.81 -32.71 6.24
CA GLN A 426 6.01 -33.15 4.86
C GLN A 426 7.34 -32.65 4.27
N TRP A 427 7.66 -31.38 4.50
CA TRP A 427 8.90 -30.78 4.01
C TRP A 427 10.14 -31.44 4.65
N VAL A 428 10.17 -31.63 5.97
CA VAL A 428 11.28 -32.32 6.67
C VAL A 428 11.49 -33.73 6.12
N ALA A 429 10.41 -34.48 5.88
CA ALA A 429 10.49 -35.82 5.29
C ALA A 429 11.06 -35.82 3.86
N SER A 430 10.83 -34.75 3.08
CA SER A 430 11.41 -34.58 1.74
C SER A 430 12.80 -33.94 1.73
N ALA A 431 13.19 -33.20 2.76
CA ALA A 431 14.44 -32.45 2.81
C ALA A 431 15.64 -33.33 3.20
N LYS A 432 15.38 -34.49 3.82
CA LYS A 432 16.36 -35.52 4.17
C LYS A 432 15.74 -36.91 3.99
N SER A 433 15.33 -37.21 2.76
CA SER A 433 14.83 -38.53 2.39
C SER A 433 15.97 -39.54 2.21
N SER A 434 17.12 -39.09 1.69
CA SER A 434 18.28 -39.94 1.39
C SER A 434 19.04 -40.36 2.66
N GLN A 435 19.25 -41.67 2.83
CA GLN A 435 19.97 -42.26 3.97
C GLN A 435 21.46 -42.53 3.68
N ASN A 436 21.83 -42.63 2.40
CA ASN A 436 23.19 -42.89 1.94
C ASN A 436 23.53 -42.06 0.69
N LEU A 437 24.81 -42.07 0.30
CA LEU A 437 25.30 -41.31 -0.85
C LEU A 437 24.62 -41.72 -2.16
N GLN A 438 24.32 -43.01 -2.35
CA GLN A 438 23.70 -43.52 -3.58
C GLN A 438 22.27 -43.00 -3.74
N GLU A 439 21.48 -43.00 -2.67
CA GLU A 439 20.16 -42.38 -2.63
C GLU A 439 20.24 -40.86 -2.87
N ALA A 440 21.20 -40.16 -2.25
CA ALA A 440 21.39 -38.72 -2.43
C ALA A 440 21.74 -38.35 -3.88
N VAL A 441 22.54 -39.17 -4.57
CA VAL A 441 22.81 -39.02 -6.02
C VAL A 441 21.55 -39.28 -6.85
N ALA A 442 20.76 -40.31 -6.52
CA ALA A 442 19.54 -40.64 -7.24
C ALA A 442 18.44 -39.57 -7.06
N GLU A 443 18.23 -39.07 -5.84
CA GLU A 443 17.29 -37.98 -5.54
C GLU A 443 17.73 -36.68 -6.20
N TYR A 444 19.03 -36.35 -6.17
CA TYR A 444 19.60 -35.23 -6.92
C TYR A 444 19.23 -35.33 -8.42
N GLN A 445 19.47 -36.48 -9.05
CA GLN A 445 19.17 -36.69 -10.47
C GLN A 445 17.66 -36.60 -10.74
N ARG A 446 16.83 -37.19 -9.86
CA ARG A 446 15.37 -37.14 -9.95
C ARG A 446 14.86 -35.70 -9.87
N ARG A 447 15.41 -34.89 -8.98
CA ARG A 447 14.99 -33.50 -8.70
C ARG A 447 15.51 -32.52 -9.75
N TYR A 448 16.83 -32.48 -9.98
CA TYR A 448 17.49 -31.44 -10.80
C TYR A 448 17.79 -31.85 -12.25
N LYS A 449 17.47 -33.10 -12.65
CA LYS A 449 17.60 -33.64 -14.03
C LYS A 449 19.02 -33.60 -14.62
N GLN A 450 20.04 -33.61 -13.76
CA GLN A 450 21.44 -33.67 -14.14
C GLN A 450 22.22 -34.52 -13.11
N HIS A 451 23.44 -34.96 -13.41
CA HIS A 451 24.33 -35.57 -12.41
C HIS A 451 24.81 -34.54 -11.39
N PRO A 452 25.15 -34.92 -10.15
CA PRO A 452 25.82 -34.03 -9.19
C PRO A 452 27.20 -33.58 -9.68
N PRO A 453 27.72 -32.41 -9.28
CA PRO A 453 29.07 -31.97 -9.63
C PRO A 453 30.16 -32.85 -8.97
N PRO A 454 31.40 -32.84 -9.47
CA PRO A 454 32.56 -33.41 -8.76
C PRO A 454 32.66 -32.90 -7.33
N GLY A 455 33.05 -33.75 -6.38
CA GLY A 455 33.11 -33.41 -4.95
C GLY A 455 31.77 -33.44 -4.20
N PHE A 456 30.69 -33.89 -4.85
CA PHE A 456 29.39 -34.09 -4.18
C PHE A 456 29.45 -35.12 -3.04
N ASP A 457 30.28 -36.15 -3.17
CA ASP A 457 30.60 -37.12 -2.12
C ASP A 457 31.29 -36.48 -0.91
N LEU A 458 32.25 -35.59 -1.15
CA LEU A 458 32.93 -34.81 -0.13
C LEU A 458 31.97 -33.87 0.60
N TRP A 459 31.06 -33.23 -0.15
CA TRP A 459 29.97 -32.42 0.42
C TRP A 459 28.98 -33.26 1.23
N TYR A 460 28.55 -34.41 0.73
CA TYR A 460 27.64 -35.32 1.43
C TYR A 460 28.26 -35.80 2.75
N LYS A 461 29.55 -36.17 2.72
CA LYS A 461 30.32 -36.51 3.93
C LYS A 461 30.40 -35.32 4.89
N TYR A 462 30.77 -34.13 4.42
CA TYR A 462 30.84 -32.90 5.23
C TYR A 462 29.52 -32.58 5.94
N ALA A 463 28.40 -32.74 5.23
CA ALA A 463 27.05 -32.50 5.72
C ALA A 463 26.57 -33.56 6.71
N THR A 464 26.85 -34.84 6.46
CA THR A 464 26.45 -35.95 7.34
C THR A 464 27.27 -35.99 8.63
N GLU A 465 28.59 -35.77 8.58
CA GLU A 465 29.46 -35.64 9.76
C GLU A 465 29.01 -34.50 10.69
N ARG A 466 28.49 -33.40 10.14
CA ARG A 466 27.93 -32.25 10.89
C ARG A 466 26.44 -32.40 11.24
N SER A 467 25.88 -33.59 11.06
CA SER A 467 24.48 -33.93 11.38
C SER A 467 23.46 -33.02 10.70
N SER A 468 23.68 -32.62 9.44
CA SER A 468 22.78 -31.74 8.69
C SER A 468 21.33 -32.21 8.74
N ALA A 469 20.40 -31.27 8.94
CA ALA A 469 18.97 -31.51 8.84
C ALA A 469 18.47 -31.58 7.38
N VAL A 470 19.27 -31.14 6.39
CA VAL A 470 18.87 -31.01 4.98
C VAL A 470 19.95 -31.57 4.05
N ILE A 471 19.59 -32.59 3.27
CA ILE A 471 20.47 -33.27 2.30
C ILE A 471 19.95 -33.10 0.86
N ASP A 472 18.64 -33.19 0.66
CA ASP A 472 18.05 -33.30 -0.67
C ASP A 472 17.51 -31.94 -1.19
N ASP A 473 16.91 -31.16 -0.30
CA ASP A 473 16.27 -29.88 -0.65
C ASP A 473 17.25 -28.69 -0.62
N TYR A 474 17.72 -28.35 -1.81
CA TYR A 474 18.52 -27.16 -2.09
C TYR A 474 17.91 -26.37 -3.26
N ASP A 475 16.59 -26.46 -3.47
CA ASP A 475 15.90 -25.93 -4.65
C ASP A 475 16.22 -24.45 -4.91
N GLN A 476 16.29 -23.62 -3.85
CA GLN A 476 16.68 -22.20 -3.92
C GLN A 476 18.01 -21.96 -4.65
N ILE A 477 19.01 -22.83 -4.46
CA ILE A 477 20.30 -22.73 -5.16
C ILE A 477 20.10 -22.93 -6.66
N TYR A 478 19.30 -23.91 -7.05
CA TYR A 478 19.07 -24.22 -8.46
C TYR A 478 18.18 -23.19 -9.14
N GLU A 479 17.18 -22.64 -8.44
CA GLU A 479 16.37 -21.53 -8.95
C GLU A 479 17.20 -20.26 -9.15
N ASP A 480 18.07 -19.92 -8.19
CA ASP A 480 18.98 -18.77 -8.29
C ASP A 480 20.02 -18.93 -9.40
N LEU A 481 20.55 -20.14 -9.57
CA LEU A 481 21.59 -20.44 -10.55
C LEU A 481 21.06 -20.74 -11.97
N LEU A 482 19.78 -21.09 -12.13
CA LEU A 482 19.19 -21.46 -13.42
C LEU A 482 19.41 -20.40 -14.52
N PRO A 483 19.16 -19.08 -14.33
CA PRO A 483 19.34 -18.08 -15.38
C PRO A 483 20.75 -18.08 -15.97
N PHE A 484 21.76 -18.32 -15.13
CA PHE A 484 23.17 -18.23 -15.49
C PHE A 484 23.62 -19.37 -16.42
N ARG A 485 22.90 -20.51 -16.44
CA ARG A 485 23.16 -21.59 -17.40
C ARG A 485 22.93 -21.17 -18.86
N ALA A 486 22.14 -20.11 -19.10
CA ALA A 486 21.96 -19.55 -20.45
C ALA A 486 23.20 -18.82 -20.99
N LEU A 487 24.17 -18.47 -20.12
CA LEU A 487 25.42 -17.81 -20.50
C LEU A 487 26.55 -18.85 -20.69
N SER A 488 27.61 -18.49 -21.42
CA SER A 488 28.80 -19.34 -21.54
C SER A 488 29.62 -19.30 -20.24
N PRO A 489 30.37 -20.36 -19.89
CA PRO A 489 31.20 -20.36 -18.68
C PRO A 489 32.23 -19.22 -18.69
N ARG A 490 32.89 -19.00 -19.83
CA ARG A 490 33.78 -17.85 -20.06
C ARG A 490 33.09 -16.50 -19.79
N THR A 491 31.87 -16.30 -20.28
CA THR A 491 31.11 -15.06 -20.04
C THR A 491 30.84 -14.84 -18.55
N LEU A 492 30.54 -15.90 -17.79
CA LEU A 492 30.36 -15.80 -16.33
C LEU A 492 31.65 -15.36 -15.64
N ARG A 493 32.82 -15.90 -16.03
CA ARG A 493 34.13 -15.50 -15.51
C ARG A 493 34.46 -14.03 -15.85
N GLU A 494 34.27 -13.63 -17.10
CA GLU A 494 34.48 -12.25 -17.57
C GLU A 494 33.59 -11.23 -16.84
N LEU A 495 32.29 -11.53 -16.65
CA LEU A 495 31.37 -10.66 -15.90
C LEU A 495 31.71 -10.56 -14.41
N THR A 496 32.10 -11.68 -13.77
CA THR A 496 32.51 -11.72 -12.35
C THR A 496 33.69 -10.78 -12.12
N ASN A 497 34.70 -10.86 -12.98
CA ASN A 497 35.89 -10.01 -12.92
C ASN A 497 35.61 -8.53 -13.26
N ALA A 498 34.77 -8.26 -14.26
CA ALA A 498 34.39 -6.90 -14.62
C ALA A 498 33.74 -6.16 -13.43
N MET A 499 32.84 -6.82 -12.69
CA MET A 499 32.17 -6.23 -11.53
C MET A 499 33.14 -5.77 -10.44
N ALA A 500 34.17 -6.56 -10.13
CA ALA A 500 35.13 -6.25 -9.07
C ALA A 500 36.30 -5.34 -9.51
N SER A 501 36.46 -5.12 -10.81
CA SER A 501 37.56 -4.32 -11.36
C SER A 501 37.43 -2.80 -11.18
N HIS A 502 36.24 -2.29 -10.82
CA HIS A 502 35.99 -0.87 -10.63
C HIS A 502 35.36 -0.56 -9.25
N PRO A 503 35.97 0.29 -8.39
CA PRO A 503 35.47 0.53 -7.03
C PRO A 503 34.05 1.10 -6.95
N SER A 504 33.57 1.80 -7.99
CA SER A 504 32.20 2.35 -8.03
C SER A 504 31.09 1.32 -8.20
N ASN A 505 31.42 0.03 -8.34
CA ASN A 505 30.41 -1.02 -8.41
C ASN A 505 29.92 -1.48 -7.02
N ASP A 506 30.61 -1.08 -5.95
CA ASP A 506 30.40 -1.55 -4.57
C ASP A 506 30.37 -3.09 -4.46
N MET A 507 31.30 -3.73 -5.19
CA MET A 507 31.47 -5.17 -5.25
C MET A 507 32.85 -5.54 -4.70
N ALA A 508 33.00 -6.73 -4.14
CA ALA A 508 34.29 -7.29 -3.77
C ALA A 508 34.41 -8.76 -4.15
N THR A 509 35.62 -9.21 -4.51
CA THR A 509 35.89 -10.61 -4.83
C THR A 509 36.43 -11.39 -3.65
N VAL A 510 35.91 -12.62 -3.48
CA VAL A 510 36.64 -13.72 -2.83
C VAL A 510 37.05 -14.72 -3.89
N SER A 511 38.34 -15.06 -3.91
CA SER A 511 38.95 -15.99 -4.84
C SER A 511 39.29 -17.28 -4.11
N VAL A 512 38.92 -18.44 -4.65
CA VAL A 512 39.48 -19.73 -4.22
C VAL A 512 40.67 -20.03 -5.13
N ARG A 513 41.85 -20.28 -4.53
CA ARG A 513 43.08 -20.65 -5.24
C ARG A 513 43.82 -21.74 -4.47
N GLY A 514 44.10 -22.87 -5.13
CA GLY A 514 44.87 -23.97 -4.55
C GLY A 514 44.28 -24.51 -3.23
N GLY A 515 42.95 -24.49 -3.10
CA GLY A 515 42.26 -24.92 -1.88
C GLY A 515 42.25 -23.89 -0.73
N THR A 516 42.57 -22.62 -0.97
CA THR A 516 42.55 -21.54 0.04
C THR A 516 41.76 -20.33 -0.45
N THR A 517 41.18 -19.54 0.47
CA THR A 517 40.50 -18.29 0.11
C THR A 517 41.43 -17.09 0.12
N GLN A 518 41.35 -16.24 -0.90
CA GLN A 518 42.02 -14.95 -1.00
C GLN A 518 40.96 -13.85 -1.12
N ILE A 519 41.21 -12.69 -0.51
CA ILE A 519 40.30 -11.54 -0.49
C ILE A 519 40.95 -10.40 -1.27
N GLN A 520 40.18 -9.69 -2.09
CA GLN A 520 40.63 -8.47 -2.77
C GLN A 520 41.18 -7.44 -1.77
N GLU A 521 42.38 -6.90 -2.00
CA GLU A 521 43.02 -5.99 -1.04
C GLU A 521 42.25 -4.66 -0.89
N SER A 522 41.81 -4.10 -2.01
CA SER A 522 41.24 -2.75 -2.15
C SER A 522 39.75 -2.66 -1.80
N ILE A 523 39.37 -3.08 -0.60
CA ILE A 523 37.99 -3.01 -0.08
C ILE A 523 37.84 -1.86 0.92
N VAL A 524 36.74 -1.09 0.81
CA VAL A 524 36.42 0.00 1.75
C VAL A 524 36.33 -0.54 3.19
N PRO A 525 37.05 0.04 4.18
CA PRO A 525 37.15 -0.52 5.53
C PRO A 525 35.81 -0.80 6.23
N THR A 526 34.77 0.00 5.97
CA THR A 526 33.44 -0.17 6.56
C THR A 526 32.72 -1.45 6.10
N HIS A 527 33.05 -1.97 4.93
CA HIS A 527 32.41 -3.15 4.32
C HIS A 527 33.32 -4.39 4.37
N ARG A 528 34.61 -4.24 4.68
CA ARG A 528 35.61 -5.32 4.67
C ARG A 528 35.20 -6.55 5.47
N TRP A 529 34.55 -6.35 6.63
CA TRP A 529 34.05 -7.43 7.49
C TRP A 529 33.09 -8.40 6.77
N MET A 530 32.36 -7.94 5.75
CA MET A 530 31.40 -8.77 5.01
C MET A 530 32.14 -9.87 4.26
N VAL A 531 33.23 -9.49 3.60
CA VAL A 531 34.05 -10.31 2.73
C VAL A 531 34.99 -11.20 3.54
N GLU A 532 35.52 -10.70 4.66
CA GLU A 532 36.23 -11.50 5.66
C GLU A 532 35.32 -12.56 6.29
N GLY A 533 34.06 -12.22 6.56
CA GLY A 533 33.06 -13.18 7.04
C GLY A 533 32.75 -14.28 6.02
N VAL A 534 32.64 -13.93 4.74
CA VAL A 534 32.50 -14.89 3.62
C VAL A 534 33.72 -15.79 3.50
N ALA A 535 34.94 -15.24 3.48
CA ALA A 535 36.17 -16.03 3.42
C ALA A 535 36.28 -16.99 4.61
N LYS A 536 35.95 -16.53 5.84
CA LYS A 536 35.89 -17.37 7.03
C LYS A 536 34.82 -18.47 6.97
N MET A 537 33.76 -18.28 6.18
CA MET A 537 32.72 -19.30 5.93
C MET A 537 33.17 -20.34 4.89
N ILE A 538 33.97 -19.95 3.90
CA ILE A 538 34.42 -20.85 2.82
C ILE A 538 35.66 -21.65 3.23
N ASN A 539 36.57 -21.08 4.03
CA ASN A 539 37.82 -21.72 4.43
C ASN A 539 37.71 -23.17 4.94
N PRO A 540 36.73 -23.54 5.81
CA PRO A 540 36.59 -24.90 6.35
C PRO A 540 36.45 -26.03 5.32
N PHE A 541 36.01 -25.73 4.10
CA PHE A 541 35.84 -26.70 3.00
C PHE A 541 36.53 -26.27 1.70
N SER A 542 37.26 -25.15 1.70
CA SER A 542 37.89 -24.57 0.50
C SER A 542 38.84 -25.52 -0.24
N GLN A 543 39.51 -26.42 0.47
CA GLN A 543 40.36 -27.48 -0.08
C GLN A 543 39.63 -28.49 -1.01
N PHE A 544 38.30 -28.55 -0.95
CA PHE A 544 37.47 -29.42 -1.80
C PHE A 544 36.86 -28.68 -3.01
N LEU A 545 37.12 -27.38 -3.14
CA LEU A 545 36.62 -26.54 -4.23
C LEU A 545 37.68 -26.36 -5.33
N PRO A 546 37.26 -26.24 -6.61
CA PRO A 546 38.14 -25.84 -7.69
C PRO A 546 38.44 -24.33 -7.64
N ASP A 547 39.47 -23.89 -8.39
CA ASP A 547 39.77 -22.46 -8.52
C ASP A 547 38.58 -21.70 -9.16
N MET A 548 38.11 -20.67 -8.44
CA MET A 548 36.98 -19.84 -8.84
C MET A 548 37.06 -18.43 -8.24
N ASP A 549 36.43 -17.46 -8.90
CA ASP A 549 36.15 -16.14 -8.33
C ASP A 549 34.64 -15.94 -8.10
N LEU A 550 34.35 -15.14 -7.07
CA LEU A 550 33.01 -14.92 -6.53
C LEU A 550 32.84 -13.43 -6.22
N ALA A 551 31.87 -12.77 -6.87
CA ALA A 551 31.60 -11.35 -6.68
C ALA A 551 30.46 -11.12 -5.68
N PHE A 552 30.79 -10.55 -4.53
CA PHE A 552 29.86 -10.26 -3.43
C PHE A 552 29.42 -8.80 -3.41
N ASN A 553 28.11 -8.59 -3.22
CA ASN A 553 27.50 -7.29 -3.00
C ASN A 553 27.91 -6.73 -1.62
N LEU A 554 28.40 -5.49 -1.59
CA LEU A 554 28.75 -4.77 -0.36
C LEU A 554 27.62 -3.89 0.20
N ASN A 555 26.53 -3.69 -0.54
CA ASN A 555 25.37 -2.92 -0.07
C ASN A 555 24.31 -3.83 0.58
N ASP A 556 23.45 -3.22 1.41
CA ASP A 556 22.31 -3.90 2.04
C ASP A 556 21.24 -4.29 1.00
N GLU A 557 21.01 -3.40 0.01
CA GLU A 557 20.05 -3.61 -1.08
C GLU A 557 20.56 -4.61 -2.15
N CYS A 558 19.67 -5.47 -2.68
CA CYS A 558 19.95 -6.38 -3.80
C CYS A 558 20.19 -5.61 -5.13
N ARG A 559 20.83 -6.25 -6.11
CA ARG A 559 21.48 -5.56 -7.25
C ARG A 559 20.99 -5.92 -8.63
N VAL A 560 20.36 -7.08 -8.84
CA VAL A 560 20.11 -7.63 -10.19
C VAL A 560 18.62 -7.78 -10.42
N ALA A 561 18.05 -6.95 -11.30
CA ALA A 561 16.62 -6.91 -11.59
C ALA A 561 16.39 -6.98 -13.10
N VAL A 562 16.50 -8.19 -13.66
CA VAL A 562 16.38 -8.40 -15.10
C VAL A 562 14.91 -8.27 -15.52
N PRO A 563 14.57 -7.41 -16.51
CA PRO A 563 13.20 -7.28 -17.01
C PRO A 563 12.57 -8.61 -17.40
N TRP A 564 11.27 -8.76 -17.12
CA TRP A 564 10.55 -10.04 -17.20
C TRP A 564 10.74 -10.76 -18.53
N GLU A 565 10.65 -10.03 -19.64
CA GLU A 565 10.79 -10.58 -20.99
C GLU A 565 12.18 -11.19 -21.22
N LYS A 566 13.23 -10.55 -20.69
CA LYS A 566 14.62 -11.02 -20.79
C LYS A 566 14.85 -12.23 -19.88
N ILE A 567 14.42 -12.18 -18.62
CA ILE A 567 14.67 -13.28 -17.67
C ILE A 567 13.88 -14.54 -18.04
N ASN A 568 12.65 -14.39 -18.55
CA ASN A 568 11.87 -15.52 -19.05
C ASN A 568 12.52 -16.18 -20.29
N ALA A 569 13.11 -15.39 -21.19
CA ALA A 569 13.89 -15.92 -22.31
C ALA A 569 15.18 -16.65 -21.84
N LEU A 570 15.88 -16.09 -20.84
CA LEU A 570 17.05 -16.74 -20.21
C LEU A 570 16.66 -18.05 -19.52
N HIS A 571 15.52 -18.11 -18.81
CA HIS A 571 15.00 -19.36 -18.22
C HIS A 571 14.69 -20.42 -19.29
N GLY A 572 14.09 -20.03 -20.42
CA GLY A 572 13.83 -20.95 -21.54
C GLY A 572 15.12 -21.52 -22.14
N SER A 573 16.10 -20.64 -22.42
CA SER A 573 17.43 -21.02 -22.90
C SER A 573 18.15 -21.95 -21.91
N ALA A 574 18.21 -21.57 -20.64
CA ALA A 574 18.84 -22.36 -19.57
C ALA A 574 18.25 -23.77 -19.47
N LYS A 575 16.93 -23.91 -19.48
CA LYS A 575 16.26 -25.23 -19.46
C LYS A 575 16.60 -26.07 -20.69
N SER A 576 16.75 -25.46 -21.87
CA SER A 576 17.14 -26.20 -23.09
C SER A 576 18.60 -26.71 -23.06
N HIS A 577 19.47 -26.04 -22.28
CA HIS A 577 20.85 -26.49 -22.03
C HIS A 577 20.94 -27.58 -20.94
N ILE A 578 19.84 -27.95 -20.27
CA ILE A 578 19.81 -29.14 -19.41
C ILE A 578 19.47 -30.35 -20.28
N ARG A 579 20.46 -30.86 -21.01
CA ARG A 579 20.34 -32.12 -21.75
C ARG A 579 20.49 -33.30 -20.80
N GLN A 580 19.77 -34.39 -21.09
CA GLN A 580 20.11 -35.71 -20.56
C GLN A 580 21.57 -36.01 -20.92
N GLY A 581 22.34 -36.47 -19.94
CA GLY A 581 23.80 -36.50 -20.02
C GLY A 581 24.33 -37.34 -21.17
N THR A 582 25.49 -36.94 -21.70
CA THR A 582 26.32 -37.85 -22.50
C THR A 582 26.84 -38.97 -21.61
N ASP A 583 26.84 -40.22 -22.08
CA ASP A 583 27.32 -41.40 -21.33
C ASP A 583 28.78 -41.28 -20.83
N LYS A 584 29.54 -40.33 -21.37
CA LYS A 584 30.94 -40.06 -21.03
C LYS A 584 31.05 -38.91 -20.04
N LEU A 585 30.85 -39.22 -18.76
CA LEU A 585 30.98 -38.26 -17.65
C LEU A 585 32.44 -38.08 -17.21
N ILE A 586 32.75 -36.89 -16.70
CA ILE A 586 34.06 -36.51 -16.17
C ILE A 586 33.90 -36.24 -14.67
N GLY A 587 34.56 -37.06 -13.84
CA GLY A 587 34.51 -37.00 -12.37
C GLY A 587 35.47 -36.00 -11.73
N SER A 588 36.23 -35.23 -12.52
CA SER A 588 37.22 -34.25 -12.05
C SER A 588 37.01 -32.88 -12.71
N TRP A 589 37.45 -31.82 -12.01
CA TRP A 589 37.44 -30.46 -12.53
C TRP A 589 38.41 -30.27 -13.71
N SER A 590 38.18 -29.27 -14.57
CA SER A 590 39.15 -28.91 -15.60
C SER A 590 40.49 -28.46 -14.99
N GLU A 591 41.59 -28.77 -15.66
CA GLU A 591 42.94 -28.33 -15.27
C GLU A 591 43.15 -26.84 -15.54
N ASN A 592 44.15 -26.24 -14.87
CA ASN A 592 44.58 -24.84 -15.06
C ASN A 592 43.46 -23.78 -14.91
N ARG A 593 42.44 -24.06 -14.09
CA ARG A 593 41.31 -23.13 -13.90
C ARG A 593 41.74 -21.73 -13.45
N ALA A 594 42.75 -21.58 -12.60
CA ALA A 594 43.25 -20.29 -12.13
C ALA A 594 43.51 -19.27 -13.26
N SER A 595 44.12 -19.66 -14.38
CA SER A 595 44.40 -18.74 -15.50
C SER A 595 43.15 -18.39 -16.32
N THR A 596 42.11 -19.23 -16.28
CA THR A 596 40.82 -18.94 -16.94
C THR A 596 40.03 -17.81 -16.28
N TRP A 597 40.48 -17.36 -15.11
CA TRP A 597 39.97 -16.22 -14.34
C TRP A 597 40.85 -14.98 -14.44
N GLU A 598 41.84 -14.94 -15.34
CA GLU A 598 42.63 -13.72 -15.57
C GLU A 598 41.76 -12.58 -16.15
N LEU A 599 42.09 -11.35 -15.77
CA LEU A 599 41.24 -10.19 -15.98
C LEU A 599 41.47 -9.58 -17.37
N SER A 600 40.61 -9.94 -18.33
CA SER A 600 40.76 -9.53 -19.73
C SER A 600 40.63 -8.01 -19.94
N GLU A 601 41.40 -7.47 -20.88
CA GLU A 601 41.34 -6.04 -21.25
C GLU A 601 39.97 -5.62 -21.79
N SER A 602 39.18 -6.57 -22.33
CA SER A 602 37.78 -6.33 -22.71
C SER A 602 36.86 -6.18 -21.48
N ALA A 603 37.07 -6.95 -20.42
CA ALA A 603 36.30 -6.83 -19.18
C ALA A 603 36.52 -5.47 -18.48
N LYS A 604 37.74 -4.94 -18.50
CA LYS A 604 38.07 -3.61 -17.93
C LYS A 604 37.31 -2.47 -18.61
N LYS A 605 37.16 -2.53 -19.95
CA LYS A 605 36.63 -1.42 -20.77
C LYS A 605 35.11 -1.20 -20.68
N GLY A 606 34.37 -2.04 -19.95
CA GLY A 606 32.93 -1.87 -19.71
C GLY A 606 32.51 -2.03 -18.25
N ALA A 607 33.47 -2.01 -17.32
CA ALA A 607 33.23 -2.24 -15.89
C ALA A 607 32.52 -1.07 -15.18
N ASP A 608 32.55 0.13 -15.76
CA ASP A 608 32.00 1.39 -15.24
C ASP A 608 30.48 1.51 -15.41
N GLN A 609 29.87 0.74 -16.32
CA GLN A 609 28.47 0.87 -16.74
C GLN A 609 27.58 -0.33 -16.34
N LEU A 610 28.05 -1.17 -15.43
CA LEU A 610 27.34 -2.40 -15.03
C LEU A 610 26.12 -2.14 -14.12
N PHE A 611 26.14 -1.07 -13.34
CA PHE A 611 25.08 -0.68 -12.40
C PHE A 611 24.67 0.78 -12.58
N THR A 612 23.36 1.05 -12.49
CA THR A 612 22.80 2.40 -12.46
C THR A 612 22.43 2.77 -11.03
N ASP A 613 22.85 3.94 -10.54
CA ASP A 613 22.44 4.44 -9.23
C ASP A 613 20.96 4.89 -9.26
N ALA A 614 20.16 4.28 -8.41
CA ALA A 614 18.73 4.56 -8.24
C ALA A 614 18.38 4.87 -6.77
N SER A 615 19.37 5.31 -5.99
CA SER A 615 19.20 5.76 -4.60
C SER A 615 18.31 7.00 -4.48
N PHE A 616 17.68 7.18 -3.32
CA PHE A 616 16.93 8.38 -2.94
C PHE A 616 15.73 8.76 -3.83
N GLN A 617 15.17 7.79 -4.57
CA GLN A 617 14.00 7.95 -5.44
C GLN A 617 13.11 6.70 -5.45
N GLN A 618 11.88 6.82 -5.94
CA GLN A 618 10.96 5.68 -6.02
C GLN A 618 11.42 4.70 -7.11
N VAL A 619 11.63 3.43 -6.73
CA VAL A 619 12.16 2.38 -7.63
C VAL A 619 11.13 1.33 -8.02
N TYR A 620 9.91 1.39 -7.47
CA TYR A 620 8.83 0.48 -7.87
C TYR A 620 8.53 0.58 -9.38
N ASP A 621 8.43 1.79 -9.94
CA ASP A 621 8.08 1.95 -11.35
C ASP A 621 9.27 1.73 -12.29
N LEU A 622 10.48 2.11 -11.84
CA LEU A 622 11.74 1.96 -12.58
C LEU A 622 12.19 0.49 -12.68
N VAL A 623 11.99 -0.28 -11.60
CA VAL A 623 12.59 -1.62 -11.43
C VAL A 623 11.55 -2.67 -10.99
N GLY A 624 10.74 -2.38 -9.96
CA GLY A 624 9.75 -3.35 -9.47
C GLY A 624 8.76 -3.79 -10.54
N ARG A 625 8.18 -2.84 -11.30
CA ARG A 625 7.31 -3.14 -12.44
C ARG A 625 8.06 -3.79 -13.60
N SER A 626 9.38 -3.66 -13.76
CA SER A 626 10.08 -4.22 -14.92
C SER A 626 10.26 -5.73 -14.81
N VAL A 627 10.45 -6.28 -13.61
CA VAL A 627 10.61 -7.73 -13.35
C VAL A 627 9.30 -8.54 -13.41
N CYS A 628 8.13 -7.88 -13.48
CA CYS A 628 6.82 -8.54 -13.46
C CYS A 628 6.24 -8.91 -14.83
N PRO A 629 5.43 -9.99 -14.94
CA PRO A 629 4.75 -10.36 -16.18
C PRO A 629 3.85 -9.25 -16.75
N PRO A 630 3.75 -9.07 -18.09
CA PRO A 630 2.91 -8.04 -18.71
C PRO A 630 1.43 -8.03 -18.30
N SER A 631 0.88 -9.20 -17.97
CA SER A 631 -0.50 -9.39 -17.51
C SER A 631 -0.73 -9.15 -16.01
N SER A 632 0.33 -8.90 -15.24
CA SER A 632 0.28 -8.73 -13.79
C SER A 632 -0.44 -7.45 -13.35
N MET A 633 -0.95 -7.44 -12.11
CA MET A 633 -1.60 -6.24 -11.55
C MET A 633 -0.60 -5.08 -11.41
N ALA A 634 0.67 -5.37 -11.10
CA ALA A 634 1.74 -4.36 -11.04
C ALA A 634 1.96 -3.61 -12.37
N LYS A 635 1.76 -4.27 -13.52
CA LYS A 635 1.86 -3.64 -14.86
C LYS A 635 0.56 -2.94 -15.32
N THR A 636 -0.59 -3.43 -14.87
CA THR A 636 -1.91 -3.06 -15.42
C THR A 636 -2.73 -2.13 -14.52
N SER A 637 -2.36 -2.00 -13.25
CA SER A 637 -3.11 -1.25 -12.23
C SER A 637 -2.23 -0.28 -11.43
N PHE A 638 -2.86 0.75 -10.87
CA PHE A 638 -2.27 1.78 -10.02
C PHE A 638 -3.17 2.08 -8.82
N VAL A 639 -2.62 2.01 -7.61
CA VAL A 639 -3.37 2.26 -6.36
C VAL A 639 -3.10 3.67 -5.86
N TRP A 640 -4.04 4.58 -6.11
CA TRP A 640 -3.94 5.98 -5.67
C TRP A 640 -4.51 6.21 -4.26
N ASP A 641 -5.44 5.37 -3.80
CA ASP A 641 -6.04 5.48 -2.46
C ASP A 641 -5.06 4.93 -1.41
N LYS A 642 -4.31 5.83 -0.79
CA LYS A 642 -3.42 5.53 0.34
C LYS A 642 -4.14 5.54 1.69
N ARG A 643 -5.42 5.91 1.75
CA ARG A 643 -6.20 6.06 3.00
C ARG A 643 -6.82 4.74 3.45
N ASN A 644 -7.15 3.85 2.52
CA ASN A 644 -7.72 2.52 2.83
C ASN A 644 -6.76 1.39 2.43
N VAL A 645 -6.86 0.24 3.09
CA VAL A 645 -6.06 -0.95 2.77
C VAL A 645 -6.47 -1.51 1.40
N CYS A 646 -5.52 -1.82 0.52
CA CYS A 646 -5.82 -2.56 -0.71
C CYS A 646 -6.13 -4.03 -0.41
N LEU A 647 -7.39 -4.33 -0.07
CA LEU A 647 -7.84 -5.69 0.22
C LEU A 647 -7.66 -6.64 -0.96
N ASN A 648 -7.86 -6.16 -2.19
CA ASN A 648 -7.61 -6.95 -3.41
C ASN A 648 -6.12 -7.31 -3.59
N CYS A 649 -5.20 -6.50 -3.06
CA CYS A 649 -3.76 -6.78 -3.09
C CYS A 649 -3.37 -7.82 -2.03
N ALA A 650 -4.00 -7.77 -0.84
CA ALA A 650 -3.74 -8.70 0.27
C ALA A 650 -4.40 -10.08 0.08
N ARG A 651 -5.62 -10.11 -0.46
CA ARG A 651 -6.48 -11.31 -0.56
C ARG A 651 -5.83 -12.58 -1.17
N PRO A 652 -4.91 -12.52 -2.15
CA PRO A 652 -4.27 -13.71 -2.69
C PRO A 652 -3.40 -14.48 -1.67
N HIS A 653 -2.82 -13.80 -0.67
CA HIS A 653 -1.90 -14.37 0.32
C HIS A 653 -2.39 -14.26 1.77
N SER A 654 -3.65 -13.87 1.98
CA SER A 654 -4.26 -13.71 3.30
C SER A 654 -5.52 -14.57 3.48
N LEU A 655 -5.60 -15.23 4.62
CA LEU A 655 -6.83 -15.79 5.16
C LEU A 655 -7.47 -14.74 6.06
N GLU A 656 -8.41 -13.98 5.48
CA GLU A 656 -9.05 -12.83 6.12
C GLU A 656 -8.02 -11.73 6.44
N GLN A 657 -7.78 -11.41 7.71
CA GLN A 657 -6.71 -10.48 8.13
C GLN A 657 -5.32 -11.13 8.25
N PHE A 658 -5.25 -12.46 8.28
CA PHE A 658 -4.05 -13.18 8.70
C PHE A 658 -3.27 -13.65 7.47
N LEU A 659 -1.97 -13.37 7.44
CA LEU A 659 -1.11 -13.76 6.34
C LEU A 659 -1.04 -15.29 6.24
N SER A 660 -1.49 -15.86 5.13
CA SER A 660 -1.55 -17.32 4.92
C SER A 660 -0.45 -17.88 4.03
N ASP A 661 0.19 -17.06 3.20
CA ASP A 661 1.29 -17.44 2.32
C ASP A 661 2.46 -16.44 2.42
N TRP A 662 3.56 -16.86 3.04
CA TRP A 662 4.77 -16.03 3.27
C TRP A 662 5.55 -15.74 1.99
N THR A 663 5.56 -16.68 1.04
CA THR A 663 6.29 -16.55 -0.22
C THR A 663 5.54 -15.63 -1.17
N LEU A 664 4.23 -15.84 -1.32
CA LEU A 664 3.38 -14.98 -2.14
C LEU A 664 3.23 -13.57 -1.56
N ALA A 665 3.27 -13.39 -0.24
CA ALA A 665 3.26 -12.05 0.37
C ALA A 665 4.45 -11.17 -0.05
N SER A 666 5.60 -11.75 -0.43
CA SER A 666 6.73 -11.02 -1.01
C SER A 666 6.64 -10.79 -2.53
N ASP A 667 5.72 -11.44 -3.26
CA ASP A 667 5.57 -11.21 -4.70
C ASP A 667 4.89 -9.86 -4.96
N ILE A 668 5.64 -8.93 -5.54
CA ILE A 668 5.15 -7.60 -5.88
C ILE A 668 4.19 -7.58 -7.08
N CYS A 669 4.14 -8.65 -7.89
CA CYS A 669 3.49 -8.60 -9.19
C CYS A 669 1.95 -8.59 -9.12
N HIS A 670 1.33 -9.14 -8.07
CA HIS A 670 -0.10 -8.91 -7.79
C HIS A 670 -0.37 -7.72 -6.84
N GLN A 671 0.66 -6.99 -6.38
CA GLN A 671 0.56 -6.00 -5.29
C GLN A 671 0.99 -4.58 -5.71
N PRO A 672 0.22 -3.87 -6.55
CA PRO A 672 0.53 -2.51 -6.99
C PRO A 672 0.58 -1.45 -5.88
N ASP A 673 0.08 -1.73 -4.68
CA ASP A 673 0.16 -0.84 -3.51
C ASP A 673 1.51 -0.88 -2.79
N LEU A 674 2.33 -1.93 -2.96
CA LEU A 674 3.67 -2.01 -2.35
C LEU A 674 4.63 -0.91 -2.82
N ALA A 675 4.31 -0.24 -3.93
CA ALA A 675 4.93 1.00 -4.40
C ALA A 675 5.02 2.10 -3.31
N TYR A 676 4.16 2.04 -2.30
CA TYR A 676 4.05 3.03 -1.22
C TYR A 676 4.21 2.48 0.20
N LEU A 677 4.53 1.19 0.36
CA LEU A 677 4.47 0.50 1.67
C LEU A 677 5.80 -0.09 2.15
N SER A 678 6.91 0.19 1.48
CA SER A 678 8.26 -0.22 1.88
C SER A 678 9.30 0.84 1.52
N GLY A 679 10.25 1.09 2.43
CA GLY A 679 11.38 2.02 2.21
C GLY A 679 12.21 1.67 0.97
N PHE A 680 12.42 0.37 0.70
CA PHE A 680 13.13 -0.10 -0.48
C PHE A 680 12.49 0.40 -1.78
N TYR A 681 11.17 0.32 -1.92
CA TYR A 681 10.47 0.77 -3.13
C TYR A 681 10.19 2.27 -3.17
N LEU A 682 10.04 2.91 -2.00
CA LEU A 682 9.76 4.34 -1.86
C LEU A 682 10.98 5.22 -2.15
N SER A 683 12.13 4.87 -1.57
CA SER A 683 13.39 5.63 -1.64
C SER A 683 14.49 4.88 -0.88
N PRO A 684 15.21 3.95 -1.55
CA PRO A 684 16.30 3.18 -0.95
C PRO A 684 17.55 4.05 -0.71
N SER A 685 18.50 3.57 0.09
CA SER A 685 19.62 4.39 0.59
C SER A 685 20.89 4.30 -0.26
N ALA A 686 21.24 3.12 -0.78
CA ALA A 686 22.49 2.87 -1.53
C ALA A 686 22.26 1.92 -2.73
N PHE A 687 21.06 1.96 -3.30
CA PHE A 687 20.62 1.06 -4.34
C PHE A 687 21.17 1.45 -5.72
N ARG A 688 22.23 0.75 -6.14
CA ARG A 688 22.61 0.63 -7.56
C ARG A 688 22.14 -0.70 -8.10
N VAL A 689 21.65 -0.71 -9.33
CA VAL A 689 20.94 -1.85 -9.92
C VAL A 689 21.38 -2.11 -11.36
N SER A 690 21.41 -3.39 -11.75
CA SER A 690 21.56 -3.81 -13.14
C SER A 690 20.28 -4.42 -13.68
N GLN A 691 19.91 -4.05 -14.92
CA GLN A 691 18.83 -4.66 -15.70
C GLN A 691 19.36 -5.69 -16.74
N SER A 692 20.61 -6.10 -16.55
CA SER A 692 21.28 -7.21 -17.23
C SER A 692 21.59 -8.30 -16.21
N LEU A 693 21.65 -9.57 -16.64
CA LEU A 693 21.95 -10.68 -15.74
C LEU A 693 23.44 -10.64 -15.35
N LEU A 694 23.72 -10.42 -14.07
CA LEU A 694 25.08 -10.38 -13.49
C LEU A 694 25.19 -11.38 -12.33
N PRO A 695 26.29 -12.13 -12.18
CA PRO A 695 26.45 -13.15 -11.13
C PRO A 695 26.83 -12.53 -9.78
N VAL A 696 25.89 -11.79 -9.20
CA VAL A 696 26.06 -11.10 -7.91
C VAL A 696 25.58 -11.99 -6.77
N PHE A 697 26.46 -12.24 -5.79
CA PHE A 697 26.09 -12.91 -4.54
C PHE A 697 25.63 -11.87 -3.50
N SER A 698 24.39 -12.00 -3.03
CA SER A 698 23.77 -11.10 -2.03
C SER A 698 23.22 -11.86 -0.83
N GLN A 699 23.22 -11.22 0.34
CA GLN A 699 22.73 -11.81 1.60
C GLN A 699 21.20 -11.93 1.66
N SER A 700 20.50 -11.12 0.87
CA SER A 700 19.05 -11.11 0.74
C SER A 700 18.61 -10.48 -0.58
N LYS A 701 17.39 -10.80 -1.05
CA LYS A 701 16.76 -10.14 -2.20
C LYS A 701 15.23 -10.06 -2.04
N VAL A 702 14.59 -9.22 -2.84
CA VAL A 702 13.12 -9.17 -2.98
C VAL A 702 12.65 -10.02 -4.16
N SER A 703 11.34 -10.28 -4.27
CA SER A 703 10.78 -11.06 -5.40
C SER A 703 11.13 -10.45 -6.76
N GLY A 704 11.40 -11.29 -7.75
CA GLY A 704 11.77 -10.92 -9.11
C GLY A 704 13.22 -10.51 -9.32
N PHE A 705 14.04 -10.38 -8.26
CA PHE A 705 15.48 -10.13 -8.38
C PHE A 705 16.28 -11.43 -8.58
N ASN A 706 17.40 -11.33 -9.30
CA ASN A 706 18.22 -12.44 -9.78
C ASN A 706 19.59 -12.53 -9.11
N ASP A 707 19.79 -11.82 -8.01
CA ASP A 707 20.93 -12.03 -7.11
C ASP A 707 20.95 -13.50 -6.61
N ILE A 708 22.14 -14.05 -6.44
CA ILE A 708 22.38 -15.40 -5.92
C ILE A 708 22.43 -15.30 -4.38
N LEU A 709 21.52 -15.99 -3.68
CA LEU A 709 21.45 -15.94 -2.22
C LEU A 709 22.52 -16.81 -1.56
N TYR A 710 23.32 -16.19 -0.68
CA TYR A 710 24.28 -16.89 0.18
C TYR A 710 23.98 -16.65 1.68
N PRO A 711 24.46 -17.52 2.58
CA PRO A 711 24.27 -17.34 4.02
C PRO A 711 24.94 -16.07 4.53
N SER A 712 24.19 -15.25 5.27
CA SER A 712 24.63 -13.92 5.66
C SER A 712 25.90 -13.93 6.52
N SER A 713 26.91 -13.17 6.09
CA SER A 713 28.12 -12.93 6.88
C SER A 713 27.81 -12.24 8.21
N TRP A 714 26.78 -11.38 8.26
CA TRP A 714 26.30 -10.73 9.49
C TRP A 714 25.97 -11.76 10.59
N ASN A 715 25.28 -12.84 10.22
CA ASN A 715 24.93 -13.91 11.16
C ASN A 715 26.13 -14.82 11.47
N TYR A 716 26.96 -15.14 10.47
CA TYR A 716 28.10 -16.03 10.66
C TYR A 716 29.20 -15.46 11.56
N ILE A 717 29.44 -14.14 11.51
CA ILE A 717 30.42 -13.45 12.37
C ILE A 717 29.81 -12.78 13.62
N ASP A 718 28.60 -13.17 14.01
CA ASP A 718 27.94 -12.74 15.26
C ASP A 718 27.82 -11.22 15.43
N LYS A 719 27.52 -10.46 14.35
CA LYS A 719 27.26 -9.00 14.46
C LYS A 719 26.13 -8.68 15.44
N VAL A 720 25.17 -9.59 15.56
CA VAL A 720 24.12 -9.63 16.58
C VAL A 720 23.99 -11.08 17.01
N ILE A 721 23.97 -11.35 18.31
CA ILE A 721 24.01 -12.71 18.86
C ILE A 721 22.97 -12.91 19.97
N TYR A 722 22.38 -14.09 20.00
CA TYR A 722 21.66 -14.62 21.15
C TYR A 722 22.68 -15.12 22.18
N ARG A 723 22.78 -14.43 23.32
CA ARG A 723 23.66 -14.82 24.44
C ARG A 723 23.04 -14.38 25.78
N PRO A 724 22.05 -15.14 26.29
CA PRO A 724 21.51 -14.89 27.62
C PRO A 724 22.60 -14.92 28.69
N THR A 725 22.44 -14.10 29.73
CA THR A 725 23.33 -14.02 30.89
C THR A 725 22.52 -14.06 32.18
N ASP A 726 23.16 -14.06 33.34
CA ASP A 726 22.45 -13.98 34.62
C ASP A 726 21.71 -12.63 34.79
N GLU A 727 22.21 -11.54 34.18
CA GLU A 727 21.55 -10.24 34.11
C GLU A 727 20.42 -10.19 33.06
N HIS A 728 20.55 -10.97 31.99
CA HIS A 728 19.60 -11.03 30.87
C HIS A 728 19.16 -12.47 30.55
N PRO A 729 18.42 -13.13 31.46
CA PRO A 729 18.06 -14.54 31.33
C PRO A 729 16.92 -14.78 30.33
N ASP A 730 16.99 -15.90 29.62
CA ASP A 730 15.92 -16.37 28.71
C ASP A 730 14.93 -17.29 29.45
N ALA A 731 14.08 -16.68 30.29
CA ALA A 731 13.07 -17.40 31.07
C ALA A 731 12.06 -18.18 30.19
N PRO A 732 11.38 -19.23 30.71
CA PRO A 732 10.29 -19.92 30.01
C PRO A 732 9.24 -18.97 29.44
N TYR A 733 8.62 -19.31 28.30
CA TYR A 733 7.71 -18.43 27.55
C TYR A 733 6.54 -17.87 28.40
N SER A 734 5.98 -18.72 29.26
CA SER A 734 4.91 -18.39 30.20
C SER A 734 5.31 -17.34 31.25
N GLU A 735 6.57 -17.32 31.67
CA GLU A 735 7.14 -16.40 32.66
C GLU A 735 7.57 -15.05 32.06
N LYS A 736 7.69 -14.96 30.73
CA LYS A 736 8.05 -13.71 30.03
C LYS A 736 6.97 -12.64 30.16
N GLN A 737 7.40 -11.37 30.14
CA GLN A 737 6.52 -10.20 30.19
C GLN A 737 5.61 -10.14 28.95
N SER A 738 4.30 -9.93 29.14
CA SER A 738 3.32 -9.75 28.06
C SER A 738 3.48 -8.37 27.41
N THR A 739 4.53 -8.24 26.62
CA THR A 739 4.94 -6.99 25.97
C THR A 739 5.28 -7.26 24.52
N LEU A 740 4.75 -6.43 23.61
CA LEU A 740 5.22 -6.34 22.25
C LEU A 740 6.42 -5.39 22.19
N PHE A 741 7.60 -5.90 21.88
CA PHE A 741 8.86 -5.15 21.95
C PHE A 741 9.52 -4.94 20.58
N TRP A 742 10.02 -3.72 20.36
CA TRP A 742 10.88 -3.35 19.22
C TRP A 742 11.72 -2.11 19.53
N ARG A 743 13.00 -2.16 19.19
CA ARG A 743 13.88 -1.00 19.04
C ARG A 743 14.58 -1.05 17.69
N GLY A 744 14.68 0.08 17.02
CA GLY A 744 15.37 0.19 15.74
C GLY A 744 15.47 1.63 15.25
N THR A 745 16.38 1.86 14.31
CA THR A 745 16.59 3.17 13.67
C THR A 745 15.80 3.30 12.37
N THR A 746 15.72 4.51 11.83
CA THR A 746 15.11 4.85 10.52
C THR A 746 15.97 4.40 9.33
N SER A 747 16.51 3.17 9.37
CA SER A 747 17.46 2.66 8.38
C SER A 747 16.82 2.03 7.12
N GLU A 748 15.50 2.00 7.00
CA GLU A 748 14.78 1.31 5.91
C GLU A 748 14.92 1.99 4.53
N GLY A 749 15.26 3.27 4.51
CA GLY A 749 15.40 4.07 3.30
C GLY A 749 15.79 5.51 3.64
N TYR A 750 15.69 6.40 2.66
CA TYR A 750 15.92 7.84 2.83
C TYR A 750 14.67 8.64 2.54
N SER A 751 14.26 9.57 3.41
CA SER A 751 13.06 10.40 3.17
C SER A 751 13.43 11.85 2.81
N SER A 752 13.11 12.27 1.60
CA SER A 752 13.39 13.64 1.10
C SER A 752 12.13 14.52 1.01
N SER A 753 10.98 13.92 0.72
CA SER A 753 9.70 14.56 0.40
C SER A 753 8.49 13.77 0.93
N GLY A 754 8.60 13.22 2.14
CA GLY A 754 7.53 12.54 2.86
C GLY A 754 7.42 11.02 2.64
N GLN A 755 8.45 10.37 2.08
CA GLN A 755 8.49 8.91 1.91
C GLN A 755 8.37 8.16 3.25
N TRP A 756 8.85 8.74 4.35
CA TRP A 756 8.78 8.16 5.70
C TRP A 756 7.36 7.75 6.12
N LYS A 757 6.32 8.38 5.56
CA LYS A 757 4.91 8.04 5.82
C LYS A 757 4.53 6.61 5.38
N GLY A 758 5.26 6.08 4.40
CA GLY A 758 5.06 4.74 3.84
C GLY A 758 6.04 3.67 4.33
N MET A 759 7.13 4.08 5.01
CA MET A 759 8.16 3.16 5.51
C MET A 759 7.61 2.26 6.63
N THR A 760 7.91 0.96 6.54
CA THR A 760 7.39 -0.10 7.42
C THR A 760 7.70 0.18 8.89
N ARG A 761 8.93 0.55 9.23
CA ARG A 761 9.36 0.81 10.62
C ARG A 761 8.63 1.98 11.25
N GLN A 762 8.54 3.11 10.54
CA GLN A 762 7.76 4.28 10.95
C GLN A 762 6.29 3.92 11.13
N ARG A 763 5.72 3.08 10.25
CA ARG A 763 4.32 2.64 10.32
C ARG A 763 4.05 1.68 11.48
N ILE A 764 4.99 0.79 11.82
CA ILE A 764 4.91 -0.05 13.03
C ILE A 764 4.87 0.84 14.28
N VAL A 765 5.78 1.82 14.39
CA VAL A 765 5.83 2.74 15.54
C VAL A 765 4.59 3.62 15.62
N HIS A 766 4.10 4.13 14.49
CA HIS A 766 2.87 4.90 14.43
C HIS A 766 1.64 4.06 14.83
N LEU A 767 1.53 2.82 14.33
CA LEU A 767 0.41 1.93 14.64
C LEU A 767 0.37 1.53 16.12
N ALA A 768 1.53 1.34 16.74
CA ALA A 768 1.64 0.92 18.14
C ALA A 768 1.39 2.05 19.15
N ASN A 769 1.86 3.26 18.86
CA ASN A 769 1.89 4.36 19.83
C ASN A 769 0.93 5.51 19.52
N ASN A 770 0.47 5.67 18.27
CA ASN A 770 -0.34 6.81 17.87
C ASN A 770 -1.83 6.47 17.85
N HIS A 771 -2.49 6.72 18.97
CA HIS A 771 -3.91 6.49 19.21
C HIS A 771 -4.82 7.51 18.49
N THR A 772 -4.59 7.73 17.21
CA THR A 772 -5.53 8.41 16.31
C THR A 772 -6.91 7.75 16.42
N SER A 773 -8.00 8.52 16.26
CA SER A 773 -9.40 8.04 16.37
C SER A 773 -9.84 7.08 15.24
N ASN A 774 -8.90 6.38 14.61
CA ASN A 774 -9.16 5.31 13.66
C ASN A 774 -9.59 4.05 14.41
N SER A 775 -10.73 3.48 14.02
CA SER A 775 -11.13 2.15 14.47
C SER A 775 -10.26 1.08 13.80
N VAL A 776 -9.86 0.08 14.58
CA VAL A 776 -9.18 -1.15 14.15
C VAL A 776 -10.17 -2.32 14.31
N PRO A 777 -10.33 -3.19 13.30
CA PRO A 777 -11.14 -4.40 13.42
C PRO A 777 -10.32 -5.51 14.08
N ILE A 778 -10.76 -5.97 15.25
CA ILE A 778 -10.17 -7.08 16.02
C ILE A 778 -11.10 -8.29 15.94
N LEU A 779 -10.57 -9.48 15.62
CA LEU A 779 -11.35 -10.73 15.66
C LEU A 779 -11.51 -11.22 17.10
N LEU A 780 -12.74 -11.33 17.58
CA LEU A 780 -13.07 -11.75 18.95
C LEU A 780 -14.19 -12.81 18.94
N PRO A 781 -14.32 -13.66 19.98
CA PRO A 781 -15.44 -14.58 20.13
C PRO A 781 -16.80 -13.87 20.06
N SER A 782 -17.78 -14.47 19.38
CA SER A 782 -19.11 -13.88 19.20
C SER A 782 -19.89 -13.88 20.52
N PRO A 783 -20.58 -12.77 20.89
CA PRO A 783 -21.38 -12.72 22.11
C PRO A 783 -22.43 -13.84 22.20
N SER A 784 -22.95 -14.27 21.05
CA SER A 784 -23.98 -15.32 20.92
C SER A 784 -23.52 -16.71 21.37
N SER A 785 -22.22 -17.02 21.29
CA SER A 785 -21.70 -18.34 21.71
C SER A 785 -21.59 -18.49 23.23
N SER A 786 -21.57 -17.39 23.98
CA SER A 786 -21.34 -17.39 25.43
C SER A 786 -22.48 -18.01 26.28
N THR A 787 -23.67 -18.20 25.70
CA THR A 787 -24.87 -18.66 26.43
C THR A 787 -25.16 -20.17 26.30
N SER A 788 -24.41 -20.92 25.49
CA SER A 788 -24.62 -22.36 25.30
C SER A 788 -23.32 -23.16 25.39
N LYS A 789 -23.17 -23.96 26.47
CA LYS A 789 -22.10 -24.96 26.63
C LYS A 789 -22.09 -26.09 25.57
N ARG A 790 -22.99 -26.05 24.58
CA ARG A 790 -23.14 -27.07 23.52
C ARG A 790 -22.70 -26.60 22.13
N ASN A 791 -22.44 -25.31 21.92
CA ASN A 791 -22.12 -24.77 20.61
C ASN A 791 -20.62 -24.44 20.49
N SER A 792 -20.05 -24.68 19.32
CA SER A 792 -18.69 -24.23 18.98
C SER A 792 -18.59 -22.70 19.04
N THR A 793 -17.50 -22.18 19.62
CA THR A 793 -17.21 -20.74 19.65
C THR A 793 -17.05 -20.19 18.24
N SER A 794 -17.99 -19.37 17.78
CA SER A 794 -17.81 -18.55 16.58
C SER A 794 -17.09 -17.24 16.92
N TYR A 795 -16.52 -16.60 15.92
CA TYR A 795 -15.77 -15.35 16.05
C TYR A 795 -16.36 -14.28 15.13
N THR A 796 -16.30 -13.01 15.53
CA THR A 796 -16.77 -11.85 14.77
C THR A 796 -15.77 -10.70 14.88
N TYR A 797 -15.61 -9.89 13.83
CA TYR A 797 -14.75 -8.72 13.87
C TYR A 797 -15.46 -7.55 14.57
N THR A 798 -14.84 -7.02 15.61
CA THR A 798 -15.31 -5.85 16.36
C THR A 798 -14.39 -4.66 16.07
N ASN A 799 -14.96 -3.53 15.65
CA ASN A 799 -14.21 -2.30 15.42
C ASN A 799 -13.98 -1.57 16.76
N MET A 800 -12.73 -1.50 17.21
CA MET A 800 -12.30 -0.86 18.47
C MET A 800 -11.40 0.37 18.16
N PRO A 801 -11.54 1.50 18.88
CA PRO A 801 -10.60 2.62 18.77
C PRO A 801 -9.16 2.21 19.09
N ALA A 802 -8.18 2.72 18.33
CA ALA A 802 -6.76 2.40 18.54
C ALA A 802 -6.22 2.78 19.94
N SER A 803 -6.90 3.66 20.68
CA SER A 803 -6.62 4.02 22.07
C SER A 803 -6.90 2.89 23.07
N GLU A 804 -7.92 2.08 22.82
CA GLU A 804 -8.44 1.09 23.79
C GLU A 804 -7.75 -0.26 23.68
N ILE A 805 -7.05 -0.52 22.56
CA ILE A 805 -6.46 -1.84 22.25
C ILE A 805 -5.44 -2.31 23.30
N PRO A 806 -4.44 -1.51 23.75
CA PRO A 806 -3.45 -2.01 24.70
C PRO A 806 -4.05 -2.46 26.04
N GLU A 807 -5.07 -1.73 26.53
CA GLU A 807 -5.82 -2.09 27.74
C GLU A 807 -6.70 -3.31 27.48
N ALA A 808 -7.46 -3.32 26.39
CA ALA A 808 -8.35 -4.42 26.02
C ALA A 808 -7.61 -5.74 25.77
N LEU A 809 -6.31 -5.72 25.42
CA LEU A 809 -5.50 -6.92 25.22
C LEU A 809 -4.62 -7.29 26.43
N ASP A 810 -4.67 -6.54 27.54
CA ASP A 810 -3.73 -6.68 28.68
C ASP A 810 -2.26 -6.74 28.22
N LEU A 811 -1.92 -5.89 27.25
CA LEU A 811 -0.70 -5.98 26.44
C LEU A 811 0.06 -4.65 26.45
N GLN A 812 1.28 -4.68 27.00
CA GLN A 812 2.16 -3.52 26.95
C GLN A 812 2.80 -3.38 25.57
N THR A 813 2.81 -2.17 25.03
CA THR A 813 3.41 -1.85 23.73
C THR A 813 4.69 -1.04 23.94
N SER A 814 5.85 -1.66 23.67
CA SER A 814 7.16 -1.02 23.80
C SER A 814 7.85 -1.00 22.45
N ILE A 815 7.31 -0.19 21.54
CA ILE A 815 7.73 -0.06 20.15
C ILE A 815 8.26 1.36 19.94
N TYR A 816 9.57 1.56 19.73
CA TYR A 816 10.10 2.91 19.55
C TYR A 816 11.24 2.99 18.54
N LEU A 817 11.27 4.10 17.79
CA LEU A 817 12.49 4.54 17.10
C LEU A 817 13.55 4.86 18.14
N ALA A 818 14.69 4.18 18.07
CA ALA A 818 15.80 4.32 19.01
C ALA A 818 16.85 5.30 18.50
N GLY A 819 17.47 6.06 19.40
CA GLY A 819 18.52 7.02 19.06
C GLY A 819 17.99 8.27 18.36
N GLN A 820 18.60 8.69 17.26
CA GLN A 820 18.19 9.87 16.49
C GLN A 820 17.57 9.51 15.15
N ILE A 821 16.56 10.30 14.74
CA ILE A 821 15.99 10.23 13.39
C ILE A 821 17.05 10.72 12.39
N THR A 822 17.42 9.82 11.49
CA THR A 822 18.45 9.99 10.44
C THR A 822 17.93 9.46 9.10
N ARG A 823 18.75 9.54 8.04
CA ARG A 823 18.36 9.21 6.65
C ARG A 823 17.12 10.00 6.17
N CYS A 824 17.16 11.32 6.34
CA CYS A 824 16.12 12.21 5.83
C CYS A 824 16.68 13.59 5.46
N SER A 825 15.92 14.33 4.64
CA SER A 825 16.11 15.77 4.44
C SER A 825 15.78 16.53 5.73
N LEU A 826 16.30 17.74 5.88
CA LEU A 826 16.09 18.55 7.09
C LEU A 826 14.60 18.73 7.43
N SER A 827 13.75 18.96 6.42
CA SER A 827 12.30 19.10 6.58
C SER A 827 11.62 17.81 7.05
N ASP A 828 11.99 16.67 6.48
CA ASP A 828 11.42 15.38 6.85
C ASP A 828 11.91 14.90 8.21
N CYS A 829 13.18 15.15 8.56
CA CYS A 829 13.70 14.86 9.88
C CYS A 829 13.01 15.69 10.96
N VAL A 830 12.78 16.99 10.73
CA VAL A 830 12.04 17.86 11.67
C VAL A 830 10.58 17.42 11.81
N SER A 831 9.94 17.01 10.72
CA SER A 831 8.56 16.52 10.73
C SER A 831 8.44 15.20 11.52
N GLN A 832 9.30 14.22 11.23
CA GLN A 832 9.35 12.96 11.96
C GLN A 832 9.68 13.15 13.45
N LYS A 833 10.56 14.10 13.81
CA LYS A 833 10.90 14.40 15.23
C LYS A 833 9.74 14.99 16.02
N LYS A 834 8.75 15.59 15.35
CA LYS A 834 7.51 16.07 15.97
C LYS A 834 6.47 14.94 16.05
N GLU A 835 6.42 14.08 15.03
CA GLU A 835 5.44 12.98 14.95
C GLU A 835 5.75 11.82 15.90
N PHE A 836 7.03 11.49 16.08
CA PHE A 836 7.46 10.30 16.82
C PHE A 836 8.12 10.65 18.16
N SER A 837 7.58 10.09 19.25
CA SER A 837 8.31 9.95 20.51
C SER A 837 9.45 8.94 20.33
N LEU A 838 10.68 9.36 20.63
CA LEU A 838 11.87 8.51 20.54
C LEU A 838 12.07 7.71 21.83
N GLY A 839 12.51 6.47 21.70
CA GLY A 839 12.82 5.59 22.83
C GLY A 839 14.33 5.54 23.12
N PRO A 840 14.72 5.16 24.35
CA PRO A 840 16.12 4.92 24.67
C PRO A 840 16.67 3.76 23.83
N SER A 841 17.99 3.80 23.56
CA SER A 841 18.71 2.61 23.13
C SER A 841 18.74 1.60 24.27
N THR A 842 18.54 0.33 23.96
CA THR A 842 18.60 -0.79 24.92
C THR A 842 19.75 -1.72 24.54
N ASP A 843 20.26 -2.51 25.49
CA ASP A 843 21.08 -3.66 25.15
C ASP A 843 20.28 -4.61 24.23
N PHE A 844 20.97 -5.41 23.43
CA PHE A 844 20.32 -6.44 22.62
C PHE A 844 19.87 -7.63 23.47
N GLN A 845 20.58 -8.00 24.54
CA GLN A 845 20.19 -9.14 25.39
C GLN A 845 18.92 -8.85 26.22
N GLU A 846 18.54 -7.58 26.41
CA GLU A 846 17.28 -7.17 27.04
C GLU A 846 16.01 -7.67 26.30
N HIS A 847 16.12 -8.17 25.07
CA HIS A 847 14.97 -8.70 24.32
C HIS A 847 14.39 -9.97 24.98
N TRP A 848 15.20 -10.80 25.65
CA TRP A 848 14.81 -12.14 26.11
C TRP A 848 13.74 -12.14 27.21
N LYS A 849 13.51 -11.03 27.92
CA LYS A 849 12.46 -10.94 28.95
C LYS A 849 11.04 -10.71 28.38
N TYR A 850 10.93 -10.32 27.11
CA TYR A 850 9.66 -9.97 26.47
C TYR A 850 9.09 -11.14 25.67
N ARG A 851 7.78 -11.39 25.79
CA ARG A 851 7.11 -12.53 25.16
C ARG A 851 6.97 -12.39 23.64
N PHE A 852 6.79 -11.17 23.12
CA PHE A 852 6.53 -10.92 21.70
C PHE A 852 7.59 -9.98 21.11
N LEU A 853 8.42 -10.49 20.19
CA LEU A 853 9.51 -9.74 19.56
C LEU A 853 9.15 -9.41 18.12
N MET A 854 8.99 -8.12 17.81
CA MET A 854 8.71 -7.68 16.45
C MET A 854 10.01 -7.60 15.64
N ASP A 855 9.98 -8.04 14.40
CA ASP A 855 11.05 -7.92 13.43
C ASP A 855 10.56 -7.31 12.11
N ALA A 856 11.41 -6.46 11.53
CA ALA A 856 11.14 -5.72 10.31
C ALA A 856 12.45 -5.40 9.56
N ASP A 857 12.39 -5.53 8.23
CA ASP A 857 13.50 -5.25 7.31
C ASP A 857 14.16 -3.88 7.55
N GLY A 858 15.45 -3.79 7.22
CA GLY A 858 16.22 -2.55 7.14
C GLY A 858 16.23 -2.02 5.70
N ALA A 859 17.40 -1.57 5.24
CA ALA A 859 17.61 -1.32 3.81
C ALA A 859 17.59 -2.64 3.01
N GLY A 860 18.12 -3.71 3.62
CA GLY A 860 17.95 -5.11 3.25
C GLY A 860 17.25 -5.90 4.35
N PHE A 861 17.57 -7.18 4.50
CA PHE A 861 17.07 -8.04 5.59
C PHE A 861 17.37 -7.53 7.01
N SER A 862 16.66 -8.06 8.01
CA SER A 862 16.96 -7.83 9.42
C SER A 862 17.90 -8.89 10.02
N GLY A 863 19.13 -8.47 10.35
CA GLY A 863 20.10 -9.35 11.03
C GLY A 863 19.74 -9.77 12.46
N ARG A 864 18.58 -9.35 13.00
CA ARG A 864 18.09 -9.69 14.36
C ARG A 864 17.23 -10.95 14.38
N PHE A 865 16.67 -11.37 13.23
CA PHE A 865 15.65 -12.42 13.18
C PHE A 865 16.16 -13.79 13.65
N LEU A 866 17.38 -14.19 13.26
CA LEU A 866 17.97 -15.46 13.70
C LEU A 866 18.20 -15.50 15.24
N PRO A 867 18.81 -14.47 15.87
CA PRO A 867 18.83 -14.36 17.34
C PRO A 867 17.45 -14.38 18.01
N PHE A 868 16.40 -13.84 17.39
CA PHE A 868 15.04 -13.93 17.94
C PHE A 868 14.48 -15.36 17.87
N LEU A 869 14.71 -16.09 16.77
CA LEU A 869 14.35 -17.51 16.66
C LEU A 869 15.09 -18.36 17.71
N GLN A 870 16.33 -18.02 18.07
CA GLN A 870 17.12 -18.74 19.08
C GLN A 870 16.65 -18.51 20.53
N SER A 871 15.73 -17.57 20.76
CA SER A 871 15.18 -17.28 22.09
C SER A 871 13.88 -18.04 22.36
N ARG A 872 13.48 -18.13 23.61
CA ARG A 872 12.14 -18.61 24.02
C ARG A 872 11.03 -17.58 23.81
N SER A 873 11.28 -16.48 23.10
CA SER A 873 10.27 -15.46 22.78
C SER A 873 9.62 -15.73 21.42
N LEU A 874 8.38 -15.27 21.22
CA LEU A 874 7.65 -15.47 19.96
C LEU A 874 8.00 -14.36 18.95
N PRO A 875 8.65 -14.67 17.81
CA PRO A 875 9.01 -13.66 16.81
C PRO A 875 7.84 -13.36 15.87
N PHE A 876 7.54 -12.07 15.69
CA PHE A 876 6.59 -11.54 14.72
C PHE A 876 7.37 -10.88 13.57
N ARG A 877 7.31 -11.40 12.34
CA ARG A 877 8.15 -10.90 11.22
C ARG A 877 7.30 -10.30 10.10
N THR A 878 7.67 -9.11 9.65
CA THR A 878 7.14 -8.45 8.43
C THR A 878 8.30 -8.01 7.53
N GLY A 879 8.23 -8.28 6.24
CA GLY A 879 9.30 -7.92 5.32
C GLY A 879 9.15 -8.47 3.91
N LEU A 880 9.79 -7.80 2.95
CA LEU A 880 9.86 -8.18 1.55
C LEU A 880 11.13 -8.98 1.22
N PHE A 881 12.20 -8.77 1.98
CA PHE A 881 13.46 -9.46 1.76
C PHE A 881 13.37 -10.94 2.16
N ARG A 882 13.98 -11.79 1.34
CA ARG A 882 14.14 -13.23 1.55
C ARG A 882 15.62 -13.58 1.59
N GLN A 883 15.95 -14.55 2.43
CA GLN A 883 17.30 -15.03 2.71
C GLN A 883 17.37 -16.55 2.51
N TRP A 884 18.59 -17.11 2.51
CA TRP A 884 18.81 -18.57 2.45
C TRP A 884 17.95 -19.37 3.46
N LEU A 885 17.73 -18.83 4.66
CA LEU A 885 16.95 -19.43 5.75
C LEU A 885 15.44 -19.46 5.51
N ASP A 886 14.89 -18.64 4.61
CA ASP A 886 13.44 -18.61 4.35
C ASP A 886 12.96 -19.92 3.69
N SER A 887 13.83 -20.58 2.90
CA SER A 887 13.58 -21.93 2.35
C SER A 887 13.55 -23.05 3.40
N ARG A 888 14.00 -22.77 4.64
CA ARG A 888 14.11 -23.72 5.75
C ARG A 888 13.12 -23.43 6.89
N LEU A 889 12.27 -22.41 6.75
CA LEU A 889 11.39 -21.93 7.81
C LEU A 889 9.92 -21.86 7.37
N THR A 890 9.09 -22.70 7.97
CA THR A 890 7.63 -22.60 7.83
C THR A 890 7.04 -21.54 8.77
N ALA A 891 6.36 -20.55 8.21
CA ALA A 891 5.60 -19.55 8.95
C ALA A 891 4.39 -20.19 9.66
N TRP A 892 3.98 -19.65 10.81
CA TRP A 892 3.05 -20.26 11.79
C TRP A 892 3.52 -21.57 12.43
N HIS A 893 4.74 -22.03 12.13
CA HIS A 893 5.40 -23.13 12.84
C HIS A 893 6.62 -22.64 13.64
N HIS A 894 7.49 -21.82 13.05
CA HIS A 894 8.69 -21.29 13.72
C HIS A 894 8.60 -19.80 14.10
N PHE A 895 7.71 -19.04 13.45
CA PHE A 895 7.49 -17.61 13.69
C PHE A 895 6.09 -17.19 13.25
N VAL A 896 5.63 -16.03 13.72
CA VAL A 896 4.35 -15.42 13.33
C VAL A 896 4.58 -14.43 12.18
N PRO A 897 4.04 -14.67 10.98
CA PRO A 897 4.16 -13.73 9.87
C PRO A 897 3.13 -12.60 9.99
N ILE A 898 3.55 -11.37 9.74
CA ILE A 898 2.68 -10.19 9.66
C ILE A 898 2.80 -9.60 8.25
N ASP A 899 1.65 -9.32 7.62
CA ASP A 899 1.61 -8.64 6.33
C ASP A 899 2.13 -7.20 6.43
N ILE A 900 2.78 -6.72 5.39
CA ILE A 900 3.41 -5.39 5.34
C ILE A 900 2.41 -4.23 5.41
N ARG A 901 1.10 -4.46 5.23
CA ARG A 901 0.05 -3.46 5.51
C ARG A 901 -0.28 -3.35 7.01
N LEU A 902 0.23 -4.28 7.83
CA LEU A 902 0.07 -4.41 9.29
C LEU A 902 -1.40 -4.59 9.75
N HIS A 903 -2.30 -4.83 8.82
CA HIS A 903 -3.76 -4.76 9.03
C HIS A 903 -4.31 -5.88 9.94
N GLY A 904 -3.57 -6.99 10.10
CA GLY A 904 -3.91 -8.09 11.01
C GLY A 904 -3.10 -8.12 12.31
N LEU A 905 -2.22 -7.14 12.58
CA LEU A 905 -1.31 -7.18 13.74
C LEU A 905 -2.08 -7.30 15.07
N TRP A 906 -3.08 -6.45 15.29
CA TRP A 906 -3.84 -6.41 16.54
C TRP A 906 -4.71 -7.65 16.77
N SER A 907 -5.36 -8.20 15.74
CA SER A 907 -6.06 -9.49 15.86
C SER A 907 -5.12 -10.65 16.13
N THR A 908 -3.92 -10.63 15.54
CA THR A 908 -2.90 -11.66 15.80
C THR A 908 -2.39 -11.58 17.24
N LEU A 909 -2.18 -10.36 17.76
CA LEU A 909 -1.83 -10.16 19.16
C LEU A 909 -2.95 -10.55 20.11
N ALA A 910 -4.21 -10.18 19.81
CA ALA A 910 -5.36 -10.59 20.61
C ALA A 910 -5.42 -12.11 20.80
N TYR A 911 -5.20 -12.89 19.73
CA TYR A 911 -5.14 -14.35 19.81
C TYR A 911 -4.11 -14.85 20.84
N PHE A 912 -2.87 -14.34 20.80
CA PHE A 912 -1.79 -14.81 21.69
C PHE A 912 -1.79 -14.19 23.10
N SER A 913 -2.23 -12.93 23.25
CA SER A 913 -2.26 -12.20 24.54
C SER A 913 -3.61 -12.28 25.28
N GLY A 914 -4.67 -12.69 24.59
CA GLY A 914 -6.04 -12.66 25.10
C GLY A 914 -6.70 -11.31 24.85
N ALA A 915 -7.97 -11.19 25.27
CA ALA A 915 -8.72 -9.95 25.22
C ALA A 915 -9.72 -9.86 26.39
N ARG A 916 -9.99 -8.64 26.87
CA ARG A 916 -10.90 -8.31 27.97
C ARG A 916 -11.74 -7.08 27.62
N GLU A 917 -12.87 -6.94 28.31
CA GLU A 917 -13.73 -5.77 28.23
C GLU A 917 -13.04 -4.58 28.90
N ALA A 918 -12.73 -3.54 28.11
CA ALA A 918 -12.03 -2.34 28.58
C ALA A 918 -12.87 -1.59 29.63
N VAL A 919 -12.23 -1.06 30.67
CA VAL A 919 -12.94 -0.31 31.72
C VAL A 919 -12.97 1.15 31.31
N LEU A 920 -14.10 1.57 30.75
CA LEU A 920 -14.38 2.99 30.62
C LEU A 920 -14.34 3.62 32.03
N PRO A 921 -13.48 4.62 32.28
CA PRO A 921 -13.44 5.27 33.59
C PRO A 921 -14.78 5.97 33.83
N ASP A 922 -15.41 5.67 34.98
CA ASP A 922 -16.70 6.23 35.36
C ASP A 922 -16.67 7.76 35.30
N SER A 923 -17.46 8.33 34.38
CA SER A 923 -17.58 9.79 34.18
C SER A 923 -18.26 10.53 35.35
N ASN A 924 -18.60 9.81 36.41
CA ASN A 924 -19.22 10.33 37.64
C ASN A 924 -18.28 10.39 38.85
N ALA A 925 -17.02 9.96 38.72
CA ALA A 925 -16.01 10.08 39.78
C ALA A 925 -15.30 11.45 39.74
N ALA A 926 -16.05 12.53 39.93
CA ALA A 926 -15.49 13.86 40.14
C ALA A 926 -14.80 13.94 41.52
N GLY A 927 -13.54 13.50 41.59
CA GLY A 927 -12.70 13.67 42.77
C GLY A 927 -12.49 15.16 43.11
N PRO A 928 -12.29 15.54 44.38
CA PRO A 928 -12.17 16.94 44.77
C PRO A 928 -10.99 17.63 44.07
N ILE A 929 -11.27 18.84 43.56
CA ILE A 929 -10.25 19.74 43.00
C ILE A 929 -9.22 20.04 44.11
N PRO A 930 -7.90 19.89 43.89
CA PRO A 930 -6.90 20.33 44.86
C PRO A 930 -6.88 21.85 44.93
N ASP A 931 -7.06 22.42 46.12
CA ASP A 931 -7.01 23.86 46.35
C ASP A 931 -5.62 24.44 46.01
N ALA A 932 -5.55 25.14 44.88
CA ALA A 932 -4.35 25.84 44.45
C ALA A 932 -4.22 27.19 45.18
N ASN A 933 -3.82 27.16 46.46
CA ASN A 933 -3.24 28.34 47.12
C ASN A 933 -2.51 27.99 48.43
N LYS A 934 -1.18 27.76 48.32
CA LYS A 934 -0.24 28.23 49.34
C LYS A 934 1.20 28.30 48.83
N ASP A 935 1.87 29.36 49.27
CA ASP A 935 3.31 29.48 49.45
C ASP A 935 4.22 29.35 48.22
N ASN A 936 4.40 30.47 47.52
CA ASN A 936 5.76 30.89 47.16
C ASN A 936 5.89 32.43 47.04
N LYS A 937 6.79 33.02 47.83
CA LYS A 937 7.12 34.46 47.80
C LYS A 937 8.56 34.68 48.26
N ARG A 938 9.28 35.57 47.56
CA ARG A 938 10.73 35.88 47.62
C ARG A 938 11.56 34.95 46.74
N ASN A 939 12.11 35.39 45.60
CA ASN A 939 13.03 36.51 45.27
C ASN A 939 14.50 36.14 45.45
N GLY A 940 15.35 36.49 44.47
CA GLY A 940 16.78 36.70 44.70
C GLY A 940 17.73 36.05 43.69
N ASP A 941 17.77 36.62 42.49
CA ASP A 941 18.93 36.89 41.62
C ASP A 941 20.34 36.46 42.08
N GLY A 942 21.19 36.04 41.13
CA GLY A 942 22.64 35.90 41.35
C GLY A 942 23.41 35.20 40.22
N ASP A 943 23.92 35.97 39.25
CA ASP A 943 24.94 35.54 38.27
C ASP A 943 26.27 35.12 38.93
N GLY A 944 27.12 34.31 38.27
CA GLY A 944 28.51 34.16 38.73
C GLY A 944 29.39 33.01 38.24
N ASN A 945 29.59 32.87 36.93
CA ASN A 945 30.84 32.46 36.23
C ASN A 945 32.07 31.95 37.05
N GLY A 946 32.71 30.82 36.65
CA GLY A 946 34.17 30.63 36.90
C GLY A 946 34.79 29.23 37.16
N ASN A 947 35.17 28.51 36.08
CA ASN A 947 36.46 27.82 35.83
C ASN A 947 37.22 26.88 36.84
N LYS A 948 37.78 25.79 36.24
CA LYS A 948 39.06 25.06 36.50
C LYS A 948 39.17 23.90 37.54
N ALA A 949 39.23 22.67 36.98
CA ALA A 949 40.35 21.70 36.99
C ALA A 949 41.04 21.16 38.28
N GLY A 950 41.05 19.82 38.41
CA GLY A 950 42.26 19.00 38.67
C GLY A 950 42.41 18.25 40.01
N GLY A 951 42.76 16.95 39.97
CA GLY A 951 43.52 16.28 41.05
C GLY A 951 42.94 15.02 41.75
N GLU A 952 43.56 13.86 41.47
CA GLU A 952 43.98 12.72 42.34
C GLU A 952 43.77 12.78 43.89
N THR A 953 43.71 11.70 44.71
CA THR A 953 43.84 10.22 44.60
C THR A 953 43.37 9.44 45.87
N LYS A 954 43.21 8.09 45.76
CA LYS A 954 43.55 6.99 46.74
C LYS A 954 42.62 6.51 47.92
N GLN A 955 42.53 5.16 48.00
CA GLN A 955 42.56 4.21 49.17
C GLN A 955 41.32 3.85 50.05
N LYS A 956 40.67 2.70 49.75
CA LYS A 956 40.62 1.36 50.48
C LYS A 956 40.90 1.27 52.03
N PRO A 957 40.51 0.18 52.77
CA PRO A 957 39.33 -0.73 52.77
C PRO A 957 38.75 -1.09 54.21
N PRO A 958 38.44 -2.37 54.65
CA PRO A 958 37.18 -2.87 55.25
C PRO A 958 37.27 -3.21 56.78
N PRO A 959 36.38 -3.99 57.48
CA PRO A 959 35.86 -5.39 57.26
C PRO A 959 34.31 -5.45 57.11
N SER A 960 33.53 -6.55 57.01
CA SER A 960 33.62 -8.04 57.16
C SER A 960 33.11 -8.72 58.48
N ARG A 961 32.11 -9.63 58.35
CA ARG A 961 31.73 -10.86 59.12
C ARG A 961 30.25 -11.24 58.79
N THR A 962 29.86 -12.41 58.25
CA THR A 962 29.78 -13.81 58.80
C THR A 962 28.89 -13.96 60.05
N MET A 963 28.06 -15.01 60.28
CA MET A 963 27.89 -16.35 59.67
C MET A 963 26.54 -17.03 60.09
N TRP A 964 26.09 -18.04 59.31
CA TRP A 964 25.38 -19.30 59.70
C TRP A 964 23.89 -19.39 60.14
N ALA A 965 23.08 -19.90 59.21
CA ALA A 965 22.25 -21.14 59.24
C ALA A 965 21.78 -21.82 60.56
N ARG A 966 20.49 -22.23 60.57
CA ARG A 966 20.03 -23.54 61.11
C ARG A 966 18.74 -24.04 60.43
N ARG A 967 18.36 -25.31 60.67
CA ARG A 967 17.45 -26.16 59.87
C ARG A 967 16.41 -26.87 60.78
N ASN A 968 15.43 -27.55 60.16
CA ASN A 968 14.40 -28.49 60.69
C ASN A 968 13.02 -27.83 60.95
N SER A 969 11.91 -28.32 60.36
CA SER A 969 11.08 -29.53 60.68
C SER A 969 10.19 -29.30 61.92
N GLU A 970 8.92 -29.74 62.04
CA GLU A 970 8.08 -30.66 61.24
C GLU A 970 6.58 -30.52 61.62
N ASN A 971 5.67 -31.10 60.81
CA ASN A 971 4.33 -31.63 61.13
C ASN A 971 3.18 -30.76 61.73
N ASN A 972 2.10 -30.66 60.93
CA ASN A 972 0.72 -31.14 61.18
C ASN A 972 0.07 -30.97 62.58
N ASN A 973 -1.06 -30.23 62.64
CA ASN A 973 -2.39 -30.88 62.55
C ASN A 973 -3.58 -29.89 62.47
N ALA A 974 -4.73 -30.43 62.06
CA ALA A 974 -5.94 -29.68 61.72
C ALA A 974 -6.83 -29.29 62.92
N LYS A 975 -7.62 -28.22 62.75
CA LYS A 975 -9.09 -28.28 62.98
C LYS A 975 -9.85 -27.18 62.23
N LYS A 976 -11.06 -27.53 61.78
CA LYS A 976 -12.04 -26.60 61.19
C LYS A 976 -12.59 -25.68 62.27
N ASP A 977 -12.85 -24.44 61.91
CA ASP A 977 -14.00 -23.70 62.47
C ASP A 977 -14.71 -22.93 61.36
N HIS A 978 -16.01 -23.18 61.21
CA HIS A 978 -16.86 -22.41 60.32
C HIS A 978 -17.20 -21.08 60.99
N LYS A 979 -16.75 -19.96 60.43
CA LYS A 979 -17.44 -18.69 60.60
C LYS A 979 -17.71 -18.02 59.26
N ASN A 980 -18.99 -18.09 58.90
CA ASN A 980 -19.59 -17.40 57.78
C ASN A 980 -19.28 -15.90 57.90
N LYS A 981 -18.52 -15.34 56.96
CA LYS A 981 -18.34 -13.89 56.83
C LYS A 981 -18.71 -13.54 55.39
N ASN A 982 -19.82 -12.83 55.25
CA ASN A 982 -20.46 -12.59 53.96
C ASN A 982 -19.51 -11.97 52.95
N ASN A 983 -19.66 -12.42 51.70
CA ASN A 983 -19.09 -11.77 50.52
C ASN A 983 -19.30 -10.26 50.57
N ASN A 984 -18.22 -9.50 50.41
CA ASN A 984 -18.26 -8.18 49.80
C ASN A 984 -16.97 -7.85 49.04
N ASP A 985 -16.34 -8.90 48.47
CA ASP A 985 -15.29 -8.75 47.47
C ASP A 985 -15.94 -8.32 46.13
N ASN A 986 -16.33 -7.06 46.03
CA ASN A 986 -16.56 -6.38 44.76
C ASN A 986 -15.23 -6.15 44.04
N ASN A 987 -14.50 -7.23 43.77
CA ASN A 987 -13.37 -7.23 42.87
C ASN A 987 -13.92 -7.09 41.45
N ASN A 988 -13.67 -5.91 40.86
CA ASN A 988 -14.11 -5.49 39.54
C ASN A 988 -13.36 -6.31 38.45
N LYS A 989 -13.65 -7.60 38.35
CA LYS A 989 -13.04 -8.51 37.37
C LYS A 989 -13.59 -8.18 35.98
N GLN A 990 -12.78 -7.46 35.20
CA GLN A 990 -12.98 -7.29 33.76
C GLN A 990 -13.40 -8.61 33.12
N LYS A 991 -14.46 -8.57 32.32
CA LYS A 991 -14.96 -9.73 31.60
C LYS A 991 -13.93 -10.16 30.56
N ILE A 992 -13.49 -11.41 30.63
CA ILE A 992 -12.60 -11.99 29.61
C ILE A 992 -13.43 -12.20 28.34
N LEU A 993 -12.96 -11.61 27.23
CA LEU A 993 -13.56 -11.75 25.90
C LEU A 993 -12.90 -12.92 25.14
N MET A 994 -11.60 -13.13 25.34
CA MET A 994 -10.83 -14.24 24.78
C MET A 994 -9.67 -14.61 25.71
N GLU A 995 -9.49 -15.89 26.00
CA GLU A 995 -8.33 -16.39 26.74
C GLU A 995 -7.06 -16.34 25.86
N PRO A 996 -5.86 -16.13 26.44
CA PRO A 996 -4.61 -16.12 25.69
C PRO A 996 -4.23 -17.52 25.18
N HIS A 997 -3.96 -17.64 23.88
CA HIS A 997 -3.44 -18.87 23.25
C HIS A 997 -1.94 -19.05 23.54
N THR A 998 -1.62 -19.15 24.84
CA THR A 998 -0.25 -19.20 25.35
C THR A 998 0.46 -20.48 24.92
N ARG A 999 -0.25 -21.61 24.82
CA ARG A 999 0.32 -22.89 24.38
C ARG A 999 0.73 -22.86 22.91
N GLU A 1000 -0.08 -22.21 22.08
CA GLU A 1000 0.17 -22.04 20.65
C GLU A 1000 1.33 -21.08 20.41
N GLY A 1001 1.42 -20.00 21.20
CA GLY A 1001 2.57 -19.10 21.18
C GLY A 1001 3.88 -19.74 21.67
N GLU A 1002 3.82 -20.48 22.78
CA GLU A 1002 4.94 -21.25 23.32
C GLU A 1002 5.43 -22.30 22.32
N PHE A 1003 4.50 -23.04 21.69
CA PHE A 1003 4.80 -23.99 20.63
C PHE A 1003 5.58 -23.34 19.48
N ILE A 1004 5.13 -22.20 18.94
CA ILE A 1004 5.80 -21.56 17.80
C ILE A 1004 7.21 -21.06 18.21
N ALA A 1005 7.34 -20.44 19.39
CA ALA A 1005 8.63 -19.97 19.90
C ALA A 1005 9.61 -21.13 20.10
N GLU A 1006 9.18 -22.21 20.74
CA GLU A 1006 10.03 -23.34 21.10
C GLU A 1006 10.39 -24.23 19.90
N GLU A 1007 9.50 -24.41 18.92
CA GLU A 1007 9.85 -25.07 17.65
C GLU A 1007 10.78 -24.20 16.81
N GLY A 1008 10.58 -22.88 16.79
CA GLY A 1008 11.52 -21.92 16.19
C GLY A 1008 12.93 -22.04 16.77
N ARG A 1009 13.03 -22.13 18.11
CA ARG A 1009 14.28 -22.32 18.85
C ARG A 1009 14.97 -23.64 18.52
N LYS A 1010 14.26 -24.76 18.69
CA LYS A 1010 14.78 -26.11 18.38
C LYS A 1010 15.25 -26.21 16.93
N TRP A 1011 14.54 -25.58 15.99
CA TRP A 1011 14.91 -25.64 14.59
C TRP A 1011 16.11 -24.75 14.27
N ALA A 1012 16.21 -23.55 14.85
CA ALA A 1012 17.39 -22.70 14.72
C ALA A 1012 18.66 -23.39 15.25
N GLU A 1013 18.55 -24.10 16.38
CA GLU A 1013 19.61 -24.92 16.98
C GLU A 1013 19.98 -26.18 16.17
N LYS A 1014 19.14 -26.59 15.21
CA LYS A 1014 19.29 -27.86 14.45
C LYS A 1014 19.65 -27.67 12.98
N ALA A 1015 19.18 -26.59 12.34
CA ALA A 1015 19.18 -26.44 10.88
C ALA A 1015 19.60 -25.05 10.39
N LEU A 1016 19.84 -24.08 11.28
CA LEU A 1016 20.29 -22.71 10.97
C LEU A 1016 21.62 -22.37 11.67
N ARG A 1017 22.40 -23.38 12.05
CA ARG A 1017 23.69 -23.24 12.73
C ARG A 1017 24.76 -22.73 11.75
N LYS A 1018 25.96 -22.41 12.26
CA LYS A 1018 27.09 -22.01 11.41
C LYS A 1018 27.54 -23.13 10.47
N GLU A 1019 27.46 -24.37 10.94
CA GLU A 1019 27.69 -25.58 10.17
C GLU A 1019 26.69 -25.70 9.02
N ASP A 1020 25.41 -25.35 9.23
CA ASP A 1020 24.39 -25.39 8.18
C ASP A 1020 24.60 -24.28 7.13
N MET A 1021 25.13 -23.12 7.55
CA MET A 1021 25.59 -22.07 6.64
C MET A 1021 26.78 -22.55 5.78
N GLU A 1022 27.78 -23.19 6.39
CA GLU A 1022 28.92 -23.78 5.68
C GLU A 1022 28.45 -24.85 4.68
N ILE A 1023 27.56 -25.76 5.08
CA ILE A 1023 27.04 -26.84 4.23
C ILE A 1023 26.27 -26.28 3.02
N TYR A 1024 25.45 -25.24 3.22
CA TYR A 1024 24.75 -24.55 2.14
C TYR A 1024 25.74 -23.84 1.21
N MET A 1025 26.72 -23.14 1.77
CA MET A 1025 27.73 -22.42 0.99
C MET A 1025 28.62 -23.38 0.19
N PHE A 1026 29.01 -24.52 0.77
CA PHE A 1026 29.76 -25.57 0.06
C PHE A 1026 28.95 -26.12 -1.12
N ARG A 1027 27.65 -26.42 -0.93
CA ARG A 1027 26.80 -26.87 -2.04
C ARG A 1027 26.69 -25.80 -3.14
N LEU A 1028 26.45 -24.55 -2.75
CA LEU A 1028 26.35 -23.41 -3.68
C LEU A 1028 27.62 -23.26 -4.52
N LEU A 1029 28.79 -23.38 -3.90
CA LEU A 1029 30.07 -23.24 -4.59
C LEU A 1029 30.44 -24.43 -5.47
N LEU A 1030 29.98 -25.66 -5.17
CA LEU A 1030 30.09 -26.78 -6.11
C LEU A 1030 29.26 -26.55 -7.39
N GLU A 1031 28.03 -26.05 -7.26
CA GLU A 1031 27.17 -25.75 -8.42
C GLU A 1031 27.69 -24.54 -9.23
N TRP A 1032 28.19 -23.49 -8.56
CA TRP A 1032 28.87 -22.37 -9.22
C TRP A 1032 30.18 -22.80 -9.91
N GLY A 1033 30.97 -23.64 -9.23
CA GLY A 1033 32.18 -24.25 -9.76
C GLY A 1033 31.91 -25.04 -11.04
N ARG A 1034 30.77 -25.74 -11.12
CA ARG A 1034 30.29 -26.38 -12.35
C ARG A 1034 29.89 -25.39 -13.42
N LEU A 1035 29.03 -24.40 -13.13
CA LEU A 1035 28.53 -23.46 -14.14
C LEU A 1035 29.64 -22.69 -14.86
N THR A 1036 30.74 -22.45 -14.14
CA THR A 1036 31.93 -21.71 -14.59
C THR A 1036 33.04 -22.59 -15.18
N ASP A 1037 32.85 -23.91 -15.26
CA ASP A 1037 33.77 -24.83 -15.96
C ASP A 1037 33.43 -24.94 -17.45
N ASP A 1038 34.44 -24.92 -18.32
CA ASP A 1038 34.23 -25.05 -19.77
C ASP A 1038 33.71 -26.44 -20.18
N LYS A 1039 33.81 -27.46 -19.29
CA LYS A 1039 33.27 -28.82 -19.48
C LYS A 1039 31.97 -29.09 -18.71
N ARG A 1040 31.26 -28.06 -18.22
CA ARG A 1040 30.08 -28.17 -17.30
C ARG A 1040 29.00 -29.20 -17.64
N ASP A 1041 28.81 -29.50 -18.93
CA ASP A 1041 27.80 -30.43 -19.44
C ASP A 1041 28.29 -31.89 -19.47
N GLN A 1042 29.60 -32.12 -19.34
CA GLN A 1042 30.24 -33.44 -19.18
C GLN A 1042 30.63 -33.73 -17.72
N LEU A 1043 30.76 -32.70 -16.88
CA LEU A 1043 31.04 -32.87 -15.45
C LEU A 1043 29.91 -33.63 -14.74
N GLY A 1044 30.28 -34.68 -13.99
CA GLY A 1044 29.35 -35.38 -13.12
C GLY A 1044 30.04 -36.39 -12.20
N PHE A 1045 29.60 -36.42 -10.95
CA PHE A 1045 29.90 -37.48 -10.00
C PHE A 1045 29.05 -38.74 -10.33
N GLN A 1046 29.67 -39.90 -10.15
CA GLN A 1046 29.03 -41.22 -10.18
C GLN A 1046 29.46 -41.98 -8.94
N VAL A 1047 28.55 -42.79 -8.38
CA VAL A 1047 28.88 -43.75 -7.33
C VAL A 1047 29.69 -44.87 -7.98
N GLY A 1048 30.88 -45.14 -7.44
CA GLY A 1048 31.78 -46.22 -7.88
C GLY A 1048 31.49 -47.56 -7.24
#